data_AF-K9DWT7-F1
#
_entry.id   AF-K9DWT7-F1
#
_cell.length_a   1.000
_cell.length_b   1.000
_cell.length_c   1.000
_cell.angle_alpha   90.00
_cell.angle_beta   90.00
_cell.angle_gamma   90.00
#
_symmetry.space_group_name_H-M   'P 1'
#
loop_
_entity.id
_entity.type
_entity.pdbx_description
1 polymer ?
#
loop_
_entity_poly.entity_id
_entity_poly.type
_entity_poly.pdbx_seq_one_letter_code
_entity_poly.pdbx_strand_id
1 'polypeptide(L)'
;MMNISMILFGAARAALLVLTMAPVAPAQAAELNLNASWQFFRDEGGQLASADQVPNGAWTEVNLPHAARIEPRVPTAPWQGTVFYRKRLDVRLRPGERAILRFEGVMNVADVWLNGRHLGQHLGGYLPFAFDVTDVLRDTGANELVVRANNEDNPITGPKPLKQLDYIQHGGIYRDVRLVIKPAVHVTDEMLSATPGGGGVFVTYPRVARDEARVEVKAEVSNTSRSAQAVTVRHTLAWDGRQVAQAEQQLRLAAGERRHVTLPLTLRAPRLWSPRSPNLYRLETRVVAAGSEDMVATRIGVRRLAFEDGRLLLNGEPVRLRGVNRHQEYPYVGYALSAQADARDALLIKRYGFDFVRLSHYPQSPAFMAAADELGLLVLPAIPGWQFHNPDPAFARQVVRTCADLIRRDRNHPSVVAWECSLNETGMPDPLVQALHATVHQEYPGDQAWSAGWVPQTYDLYLQARQHRIGSKHRAPAKPLIVSEYGDWEYYAMNAGLNQDAWADLKPADRSSRQALGSGETRLLQQARNVAEAHDDNAATPAFADGYWVMFDYARGYAPDLEESGLLNIERVPKFAAEFFRSQRSREESSPRWGGGPMVFIASYWQAGSNPRVRVFSNAEEVELRLNGRPIGRQRSAPSTVHPRLAHPPLEFDTGGYAPGELVALAYAGGRVVAEHRVRTPRQATTLALELDDLGVPVAEGDLVFLRARLRDADGTTVPSSGAQVAFSGIEGAEIVGSQVVATEAGIASVLVRVNGPRAGVDATAQAGALRGALAGAPASTR
;
A
#
# COMPACT_ATOMS: atom_id res chain seq x y z
N MET A 1 -42.29 86.63 11.11
CA MET A 1 -41.63 87.88 10.67
C MET A 1 -40.79 87.56 9.44
N MET A 2 -41.05 88.30 8.35
CA MET A 2 -40.25 88.54 7.12
C MET A 2 -39.69 87.31 6.36
N ASN A 3 -40.32 86.87 5.27
CA ASN A 3 -40.24 87.35 3.85
C ASN A 3 -38.99 86.88 3.08
N ILE A 4 -39.19 86.07 2.03
CA ILE A 4 -38.95 86.38 0.60
C ILE A 4 -39.15 85.10 -0.24
N SER A 5 -39.98 85.20 -1.28
CA SER A 5 -40.21 84.18 -2.31
C SER A 5 -39.07 84.12 -3.33
N MET A 6 -38.73 82.93 -3.84
CA MET A 6 -38.10 82.79 -5.15
C MET A 6 -38.54 81.49 -5.85
N ILE A 7 -38.82 81.63 -7.15
CA ILE A 7 -39.37 80.67 -8.10
C ILE A 7 -38.32 79.62 -8.49
N LEU A 8 -38.69 78.34 -8.50
CA LEU A 8 -37.88 77.23 -9.05
C LEU A 8 -38.21 77.00 -10.54
N PHE A 9 -37.18 76.97 -11.39
CA PHE A 9 -37.22 76.41 -12.75
C PHE A 9 -36.84 74.93 -12.69
N GLY A 10 -37.59 74.08 -13.40
CA GLY A 10 -37.32 72.66 -13.54
C GLY A 10 -36.22 72.36 -14.58
N ALA A 11 -35.39 71.36 -14.28
CA ALA A 11 -34.53 70.68 -15.24
C ALA A 11 -34.63 69.17 -15.02
N ALA A 12 -35.01 68.43 -16.06
CA ALA A 12 -35.15 66.99 -16.06
C ALA A 12 -33.77 66.30 -15.93
N ARG A 13 -33.63 65.37 -14.98
CA ARG A 13 -32.46 64.49 -14.85
C ARG A 13 -32.78 63.11 -15.43
N ALA A 14 -32.03 62.71 -16.46
CA ALA A 14 -31.98 61.32 -16.94
C ALA A 14 -31.29 60.45 -15.88
N ALA A 15 -31.95 59.39 -15.42
CA ALA A 15 -31.38 58.40 -14.52
C ALA A 15 -30.64 57.32 -15.34
N LEU A 16 -29.31 57.30 -15.23
CA LEU A 16 -28.46 56.25 -15.78
C LEU A 16 -28.48 55.06 -14.81
N LEU A 17 -29.14 53.97 -15.21
CA LEU A 17 -29.19 52.72 -14.46
C LEU A 17 -27.85 51.99 -14.62
N VAL A 18 -26.94 52.14 -13.66
CA VAL A 18 -25.69 51.35 -13.60
C VAL A 18 -26.02 49.98 -13.03
N LEU A 19 -26.17 48.96 -13.90
CA LEU A 19 -26.15 47.56 -13.48
C LEU A 19 -24.75 47.21 -12.98
N THR A 20 -24.57 47.15 -11.67
CA THR A 20 -23.40 46.51 -11.07
C THR A 20 -23.55 45.00 -11.22
N MET A 21 -22.93 44.40 -12.25
CA MET A 21 -22.76 42.95 -12.30
C MET A 21 -21.80 42.53 -11.18
N ALA A 22 -22.25 41.65 -10.30
CA ALA A 22 -21.38 40.98 -9.34
C ALA A 22 -20.28 40.21 -10.11
N PRO A 23 -19.01 40.21 -9.66
CA PRO A 23 -17.96 39.45 -10.31
C PRO A 23 -18.31 37.96 -10.27
N VAL A 24 -18.47 37.35 -11.44
CA VAL A 24 -18.65 35.90 -11.57
C VAL A 24 -17.36 35.26 -11.08
N ALA A 25 -17.46 34.43 -10.03
CA ALA A 25 -16.32 33.68 -9.52
C ALA A 25 -15.72 32.81 -10.64
N PRO A 26 -14.38 32.73 -10.76
CA PRO A 26 -13.75 31.96 -11.83
C PRO A 26 -14.16 30.49 -11.78
N ALA A 27 -14.28 29.86 -12.95
CA ALA A 27 -14.48 28.41 -13.01
C ALA A 27 -13.27 27.70 -12.39
N GLN A 28 -13.53 26.82 -11.43
CA GLN A 28 -12.52 26.05 -10.70
C GLN A 28 -12.70 24.56 -11.00
N ALA A 29 -11.60 23.81 -10.98
CA ALA A 29 -11.70 22.37 -11.04
C ALA A 29 -12.45 21.80 -9.83
N ALA A 30 -13.24 20.76 -10.06
CA ALA A 30 -13.97 20.05 -9.03
C ALA A 30 -13.77 18.54 -9.23
N GLU A 31 -13.70 17.81 -8.12
CA GLU A 31 -13.61 16.35 -8.15
C GLU A 31 -14.81 15.77 -7.41
N LEU A 32 -15.56 14.90 -8.10
CA LEU A 32 -16.68 14.18 -7.54
C LEU A 32 -16.25 12.73 -7.29
N ASN A 33 -16.22 12.32 -6.02
CA ASN A 33 -16.09 10.92 -5.66
C ASN A 33 -17.36 10.18 -6.07
N LEU A 34 -17.23 9.13 -6.88
CA LEU A 34 -18.36 8.36 -7.40
C LEU A 34 -18.59 7.04 -6.66
N ASN A 35 -17.90 6.77 -5.56
CA ASN A 35 -17.90 5.46 -4.91
C ASN A 35 -19.24 5.05 -4.28
N ALA A 36 -20.05 6.00 -3.82
CA ALA A 36 -21.29 5.68 -3.12
C ALA A 36 -22.42 5.21 -4.07
N SER A 37 -23.33 4.35 -3.59
CA SER A 37 -24.61 4.00 -4.20
C SER A 37 -24.53 3.57 -5.67
N TRP A 38 -23.72 2.56 -5.94
CA TRP A 38 -23.76 1.82 -7.21
C TRP A 38 -24.80 0.72 -7.17
N GLN A 39 -25.42 0.46 -8.30
CA GLN A 39 -26.17 -0.78 -8.52
C GLN A 39 -25.20 -1.84 -9.03
N PHE A 40 -25.23 -3.03 -8.46
CA PHE A 40 -24.35 -4.15 -8.79
C PHE A 40 -25.15 -5.40 -9.12
N PHE A 41 -24.65 -6.17 -10.08
CA PHE A 41 -25.16 -7.51 -10.40
C PHE A 41 -24.00 -8.43 -10.77
N ARG A 42 -23.97 -9.63 -10.17
CA ARG A 42 -23.02 -10.70 -10.51
C ARG A 42 -23.71 -11.71 -11.42
N ASP A 43 -23.19 -11.89 -12.63
CA ASP A 43 -23.76 -12.85 -13.59
C ASP A 43 -23.27 -14.27 -13.29
N GLU A 44 -23.94 -14.94 -12.36
CA GLU A 44 -23.64 -16.34 -11.97
C GLU A 44 -23.80 -17.32 -13.13
N GLY A 45 -24.60 -16.99 -14.15
CA GLY A 45 -24.79 -17.83 -15.34
C GLY A 45 -23.71 -17.64 -16.40
N GLY A 46 -22.98 -16.52 -16.37
CA GLY A 46 -21.96 -16.16 -17.34
C GLY A 46 -22.48 -16.02 -18.78
N GLN A 47 -23.77 -15.73 -18.96
CA GLN A 47 -24.41 -15.70 -20.28
C GLN A 47 -24.76 -14.27 -20.74
N LEU A 48 -24.70 -13.28 -19.85
CA LEU A 48 -25.13 -11.93 -20.19
C LEU A 48 -24.03 -11.17 -20.92
N ALA A 49 -24.38 -10.64 -22.09
CA ALA A 49 -23.51 -9.83 -22.91
C ALA A 49 -23.57 -8.34 -22.52
N SER A 50 -24.70 -7.87 -22.00
CA SER A 50 -24.90 -6.45 -21.64
C SER A 50 -25.77 -6.27 -20.40
N ALA A 51 -25.67 -5.09 -19.78
CA ALA A 51 -26.42 -4.74 -18.57
C ALA A 51 -27.94 -4.67 -18.80
N ASP A 52 -28.40 -4.44 -20.03
CA ASP A 52 -29.83 -4.41 -20.38
C ASP A 52 -30.49 -5.80 -20.26
N GLN A 53 -29.69 -6.86 -20.24
CA GLN A 53 -30.15 -8.23 -20.05
C GLN A 53 -30.23 -8.62 -18.57
N VAL A 54 -29.79 -7.75 -17.65
CA VAL A 54 -29.89 -8.01 -16.21
C VAL A 54 -31.37 -8.05 -15.82
N PRO A 55 -31.85 -9.13 -15.16
CA PRO A 55 -33.25 -9.25 -14.79
C PRO A 55 -33.73 -8.09 -13.92
N ASN A 56 -34.99 -7.67 -14.14
CA ASN A 56 -35.62 -6.63 -13.33
C ASN A 56 -35.61 -7.02 -11.84
N GLY A 57 -35.20 -6.08 -10.98
CA GLY A 57 -35.11 -6.30 -9.53
C GLY A 57 -33.89 -7.09 -9.06
N ALA A 58 -32.98 -7.51 -9.95
CA ALA A 58 -31.79 -8.29 -9.58
C ALA A 58 -30.60 -7.43 -9.11
N TRP A 59 -30.65 -6.11 -9.29
CA TRP A 59 -29.59 -5.19 -8.87
C TRP A 59 -29.59 -4.99 -7.36
N THR A 60 -28.41 -5.05 -6.75
CA THR A 60 -28.19 -4.68 -5.33
C THR A 60 -27.42 -3.38 -5.22
N GLU A 61 -27.62 -2.63 -4.14
CA GLU A 61 -26.82 -1.42 -3.89
C GLU A 61 -25.48 -1.77 -3.22
N VAL A 62 -24.39 -1.17 -3.69
CA VAL A 62 -23.03 -1.34 -3.13
C VAL A 62 -22.27 -0.02 -3.15
N ASN A 63 -21.28 0.10 -2.27
CA ASN A 63 -20.29 1.19 -2.28
C ASN A 63 -18.94 0.65 -2.76
N LEU A 64 -18.19 1.48 -3.48
CA LEU A 64 -16.80 1.20 -3.84
C LEU A 64 -15.86 1.67 -2.73
N PRO A 65 -14.65 1.10 -2.61
CA PRO A 65 -14.16 -0.12 -3.27
C PRO A 65 -15.02 -1.37 -3.01
N HIS A 66 -15.27 -2.17 -4.06
CA HIS A 66 -16.15 -3.33 -3.99
C HIS A 66 -15.53 -4.60 -4.60
N ALA A 67 -15.61 -5.70 -3.86
CA ALA A 67 -15.24 -7.03 -4.34
C ALA A 67 -16.47 -7.72 -4.96
N ALA A 68 -16.33 -8.32 -6.14
CA ALA A 68 -17.41 -9.03 -6.83
C ALA A 68 -18.02 -10.17 -6.00
N ARG A 69 -17.23 -10.75 -5.09
CA ARG A 69 -17.66 -11.78 -4.15
C ARG A 69 -16.90 -11.63 -2.83
N ILE A 70 -17.63 -11.79 -1.72
CA ILE A 70 -17.05 -12.04 -0.40
C ILE A 70 -16.63 -13.51 -0.38
N GLU A 71 -15.32 -13.75 -0.45
CA GLU A 71 -14.73 -15.09 -0.43
C GLU A 71 -14.72 -15.66 1.00
N PRO A 72 -14.58 -16.99 1.20
CA PRO A 72 -14.25 -17.52 2.52
C PRO A 72 -12.84 -17.06 2.96
N ARG A 73 -12.51 -17.24 4.25
CA ARG A 73 -11.18 -16.88 4.79
C ARG A 73 -10.03 -17.50 4.00
N VAL A 74 -10.20 -18.74 3.56
CA VAL A 74 -9.28 -19.46 2.67
C VAL A 74 -10.02 -19.74 1.36
N PRO A 75 -9.82 -18.94 0.31
CA PRO A 75 -10.48 -19.09 -0.97
C PRO A 75 -9.91 -20.28 -1.77
N THR A 76 -10.48 -21.48 -1.60
CA THR A 76 -10.04 -22.69 -2.33
C THR A 76 -10.58 -22.77 -3.77
N ALA A 77 -11.61 -22.00 -4.08
CA ALA A 77 -12.17 -21.82 -5.42
C ALA A 77 -12.59 -20.35 -5.59
N PRO A 78 -11.60 -19.44 -5.78
CA PRO A 78 -11.88 -18.02 -5.92
C PRO A 78 -12.75 -17.79 -7.16
N TRP A 79 -13.71 -16.88 -7.05
CA TRP A 79 -14.69 -16.67 -8.11
C TRP A 79 -14.08 -15.93 -9.32
N GLN A 80 -14.42 -16.42 -10.50
CA GLN A 80 -14.17 -15.76 -11.78
C GLN A 80 -15.46 -15.67 -12.58
N GLY A 81 -15.68 -14.54 -13.24
CA GLY A 81 -16.84 -14.36 -14.11
C GLY A 81 -17.08 -12.90 -14.48
N THR A 82 -18.30 -12.63 -14.93
CA THR A 82 -18.74 -11.30 -15.34
C THR A 82 -19.60 -10.65 -14.25
N VAL A 83 -19.36 -9.36 -14.01
CA VAL A 83 -20.22 -8.51 -13.18
C VAL A 83 -20.58 -7.23 -13.91
N PHE A 84 -21.70 -6.64 -13.53
CA PHE A 84 -22.17 -5.36 -14.02
C PHE A 84 -22.33 -4.37 -12.86
N TYR A 85 -21.92 -3.14 -13.11
CA TYR A 85 -22.15 -2.00 -12.24
C TYR A 85 -22.91 -0.94 -13.02
N ARG A 86 -23.85 -0.26 -12.37
CA ARG A 86 -24.61 0.85 -12.93
C ARG A 86 -24.70 1.98 -11.91
N LYS A 87 -24.48 3.21 -12.36
CA LYS A 87 -24.59 4.41 -11.54
C LYS A 87 -25.31 5.52 -12.28
N ARG A 88 -26.23 6.16 -11.56
CA ARG A 88 -26.84 7.42 -11.98
C ARG A 88 -25.96 8.58 -11.54
N LEU A 89 -25.67 9.48 -12.47
CA LEU A 89 -24.90 10.70 -12.25
C LEU A 89 -25.83 11.90 -12.49
N ASP A 90 -25.87 12.80 -11.51
CA ASP A 90 -26.53 14.11 -11.66
C ASP A 90 -25.43 15.18 -11.74
N VAL A 91 -24.91 15.35 -12.95
CA VAL A 91 -23.81 16.27 -13.24
C VAL A 91 -24.18 17.10 -14.46
N ARG A 92 -23.93 18.41 -14.36
CA ARG A 92 -24.09 19.36 -15.46
C ARG A 92 -22.83 20.19 -15.58
N LEU A 93 -22.31 20.28 -16.79
CA LEU A 93 -21.12 21.07 -17.07
C LEU A 93 -21.50 22.51 -17.39
N ARG A 94 -20.68 23.46 -16.94
CA ARG A 94 -20.75 24.83 -17.43
C ARG A 94 -20.13 24.91 -18.83
N PRO A 95 -20.51 25.90 -19.65
CA PRO A 95 -19.93 26.07 -20.97
C PRO A 95 -18.39 26.11 -20.93
N GLY A 96 -17.76 25.22 -21.69
CA GLY A 96 -16.31 25.11 -21.80
C GLY A 96 -15.63 24.23 -20.74
N GLU A 97 -16.34 23.76 -19.72
CA GLU A 97 -15.79 22.75 -18.82
C GLU A 97 -15.59 21.41 -19.54
N ARG A 98 -14.67 20.60 -18.99
CA ARG A 98 -14.38 19.23 -19.39
C ARG A 98 -14.69 18.30 -18.23
N ALA A 99 -15.11 17.08 -18.54
CA ALA A 99 -15.34 16.04 -17.56
C ALA A 99 -14.50 14.81 -17.89
N ILE A 100 -13.64 14.41 -16.96
CA ILE A 100 -12.78 13.23 -17.07
C ILE A 100 -13.30 12.18 -16.08
N LEU A 101 -13.81 11.06 -16.61
CA LEU A 101 -14.20 9.91 -15.81
C LEU A 101 -12.96 9.03 -15.60
N ARG A 102 -12.57 8.82 -14.34
CA ARG A 102 -11.35 8.10 -13.97
C ARG A 102 -11.66 6.92 -13.07
N PHE A 103 -11.11 5.75 -13.40
CA PHE A 103 -11.13 4.54 -12.59
C PHE A 103 -9.73 4.26 -12.08
N GLU A 104 -9.57 3.97 -10.79
CA GLU A 104 -8.26 3.62 -10.23
C GLU A 104 -7.86 2.15 -10.40
N GLY A 105 -8.85 1.26 -10.56
CA GLY A 105 -8.62 -0.17 -10.73
C GLY A 105 -9.93 -0.95 -10.84
N VAL A 106 -10.03 -1.76 -11.89
CA VAL A 106 -11.18 -2.64 -12.14
C VAL A 106 -10.65 -4.01 -12.57
N MET A 107 -10.82 -5.02 -11.73
CA MET A 107 -10.27 -6.36 -12.02
C MET A 107 -11.21 -7.14 -12.96
N ASN A 108 -10.81 -7.55 -14.17
CA ASN A 108 -9.52 -7.32 -14.86
C ASN A 108 -9.67 -6.74 -16.28
N VAL A 109 -10.77 -7.05 -16.96
CA VAL A 109 -11.18 -6.39 -18.22
C VAL A 109 -12.41 -5.56 -17.91
N ALA A 110 -12.38 -4.28 -18.27
CA ALA A 110 -13.47 -3.36 -18.02
C ALA A 110 -13.97 -2.75 -19.33
N ASP A 111 -15.25 -2.92 -19.62
CA ASP A 111 -15.93 -2.18 -20.67
C ASP A 111 -16.84 -1.12 -20.03
N VAL A 112 -16.79 0.11 -20.54
CA VAL A 112 -17.48 1.26 -19.94
C VAL A 112 -18.41 1.92 -20.94
N TRP A 113 -19.63 2.21 -20.51
CA TRP A 113 -20.63 2.95 -21.26
C TRP A 113 -21.15 4.15 -20.46
N LEU A 114 -21.42 5.25 -21.16
CA LEU A 114 -22.12 6.39 -20.61
C LEU A 114 -23.27 6.75 -21.53
N ASN A 115 -24.49 6.79 -20.98
CA ASN A 115 -25.71 7.08 -21.74
C ASN A 115 -25.92 6.18 -22.96
N GLY A 116 -25.56 4.90 -22.85
CA GLY A 116 -25.62 3.91 -23.93
C GLY A 116 -24.47 3.97 -24.94
N ARG A 117 -23.61 5.00 -24.90
CA ARG A 117 -22.41 5.07 -25.74
C ARG A 117 -21.26 4.31 -25.11
N HIS A 118 -20.68 3.33 -25.82
CA HIS A 118 -19.45 2.66 -25.41
C HIS A 118 -18.29 3.65 -25.47
N LEU A 119 -17.62 3.86 -24.33
CA LEU A 119 -16.46 4.72 -24.20
C LEU A 119 -15.17 3.98 -24.59
N GLY A 120 -15.10 2.69 -24.26
CA GLY A 120 -14.00 1.83 -24.61
C GLY A 120 -13.83 0.66 -23.64
N GLN A 121 -12.77 -0.11 -23.90
CA GLN A 121 -12.34 -1.23 -23.08
C GLN A 121 -10.97 -0.94 -22.45
N HIS A 122 -10.80 -1.28 -21.19
CA HIS A 122 -9.51 -1.32 -20.51
C HIS A 122 -9.09 -2.77 -20.24
N LEU A 123 -7.83 -3.07 -20.53
CA LEU A 123 -7.20 -4.36 -20.28
C LEU A 123 -6.23 -4.20 -19.11
N GLY A 124 -6.39 -5.00 -18.06
CA GLY A 124 -5.57 -4.96 -16.85
C GLY A 124 -6.33 -4.42 -15.64
N GLY A 125 -6.04 -4.96 -14.46
CA GLY A 125 -6.80 -4.68 -13.25
C GLY A 125 -6.17 -3.70 -12.26
N TYR A 126 -4.90 -3.33 -12.44
CA TYR A 126 -4.12 -2.69 -11.36
C TYR A 126 -3.76 -1.23 -11.57
N LEU A 127 -3.92 -0.69 -12.76
CA LEU A 127 -3.54 0.70 -13.06
C LEU A 127 -4.78 1.51 -13.43
N PRO A 128 -4.73 2.83 -13.21
CA PRO A 128 -5.84 3.69 -13.54
C PRO A 128 -6.03 3.80 -15.06
N PHE A 129 -7.26 4.11 -15.45
CA PHE A 129 -7.60 4.52 -16.81
C PHE A 129 -8.67 5.60 -16.76
N ALA A 130 -8.76 6.39 -17.83
CA ALA A 130 -9.65 7.54 -17.88
C ALA A 130 -10.28 7.71 -19.26
N PHE A 131 -11.43 8.39 -19.29
CA PHE A 131 -12.13 8.83 -20.50
C PHE A 131 -12.50 10.30 -20.37
N ASP A 132 -12.30 11.06 -21.44
CA ASP A 132 -12.96 12.36 -21.58
C ASP A 132 -14.42 12.13 -22.00
N VAL A 133 -15.33 12.43 -21.09
CA VAL A 133 -16.78 12.19 -21.24
C VAL A 133 -17.57 13.47 -21.49
N THR A 134 -16.88 14.59 -21.72
CA THR A 134 -17.49 15.92 -21.87
C THR A 134 -18.64 15.93 -22.88
N ASP A 135 -18.39 15.39 -24.08
CA ASP A 135 -19.35 15.42 -25.20
C ASP A 135 -20.36 14.26 -25.15
N VAL A 136 -20.35 13.46 -24.09
CA VAL A 136 -21.25 12.30 -23.88
C VAL A 136 -22.24 12.55 -22.74
N LEU A 137 -21.90 13.46 -21.82
CA LEU A 137 -22.81 13.89 -20.76
C LEU A 137 -24.02 14.62 -21.37
N ARG A 138 -25.20 14.32 -20.82
CA ARG A 138 -26.44 15.00 -21.15
C ARG A 138 -26.53 16.29 -20.34
N ASP A 139 -26.91 17.38 -21.02
CA ASP A 139 -27.17 18.68 -20.41
C ASP A 139 -28.45 18.68 -19.55
N THR A 140 -29.38 17.78 -19.86
CA THR A 140 -30.67 17.63 -19.17
C THR A 140 -30.96 16.16 -18.85
N GLY A 141 -31.63 15.94 -17.72
CA GLY A 141 -31.93 14.59 -17.22
C GLY A 141 -30.74 13.90 -16.56
N ALA A 142 -30.91 12.62 -16.25
CA ALA A 142 -29.89 11.83 -15.58
C ALA A 142 -28.89 11.24 -16.58
N ASN A 143 -27.63 11.22 -16.17
CA ASN A 143 -26.58 10.48 -16.85
C ASN A 143 -26.49 9.07 -16.26
N GLU A 144 -26.32 8.05 -17.10
CA GLU A 144 -26.19 6.66 -16.66
C GLU A 144 -24.84 6.10 -17.08
N LEU A 145 -24.03 5.73 -16.09
CA LEU A 145 -22.75 5.07 -16.25
C LEU A 145 -22.94 3.57 -16.02
N VAL A 146 -22.49 2.75 -16.96
CA VAL A 146 -22.50 1.28 -16.87
C VAL A 146 -21.08 0.76 -17.06
N VAL A 147 -20.70 -0.20 -16.23
CA VAL A 147 -19.40 -0.88 -16.31
C VAL A 147 -19.65 -2.39 -16.31
N ARG A 148 -19.14 -3.09 -17.32
CA ARG A 148 -19.01 -4.55 -17.31
C ARG A 148 -17.59 -4.88 -16.91
N ALA A 149 -17.39 -5.64 -15.85
CA ALA A 149 -16.08 -6.12 -15.42
C ALA A 149 -16.03 -7.64 -15.52
N ASN A 150 -14.90 -8.18 -16.00
CA ASN A 150 -14.67 -9.61 -16.11
C ASN A 150 -13.26 -9.96 -15.63
N ASN A 151 -13.13 -10.98 -14.78
CA ASN A 151 -11.84 -11.44 -14.23
C ASN A 151 -11.49 -12.88 -14.64
N GLU A 152 -12.12 -13.41 -15.68
CA GLU A 152 -11.79 -14.72 -16.25
C GLU A 152 -10.37 -14.73 -16.84
N ASP A 153 -9.86 -15.92 -17.11
CA ASP A 153 -8.54 -16.10 -17.70
C ASP A 153 -8.53 -15.54 -19.12
N ASN A 154 -7.56 -14.65 -19.40
CA ASN A 154 -7.48 -13.94 -20.67
C ASN A 154 -6.02 -13.98 -21.18
N PRO A 155 -5.79 -14.33 -22.46
CA PRO A 155 -4.44 -14.50 -23.00
C PRO A 155 -3.61 -13.21 -23.08
N ILE A 156 -4.26 -12.04 -23.09
CA ILE A 156 -3.62 -10.72 -23.24
C ILE A 156 -3.31 -10.07 -21.89
N THR A 157 -4.08 -10.41 -20.85
CA THR A 157 -3.90 -9.85 -19.50
C THR A 157 -3.37 -10.91 -18.54
N GLY A 158 -2.10 -10.79 -18.13
CA GLY A 158 -1.46 -11.75 -17.22
C GLY A 158 -1.21 -11.23 -15.80
N PRO A 159 -0.66 -12.10 -14.93
CA PRO A 159 -0.48 -13.53 -15.17
C PRO A 159 -1.82 -14.28 -15.00
N LYS A 160 -2.00 -15.36 -15.76
CA LYS A 160 -3.16 -16.28 -15.81
C LYS A 160 -2.65 -17.67 -16.26
N PRO A 161 -3.35 -18.80 -16.05
CA PRO A 161 -4.67 -18.94 -15.42
C PRO A 161 -4.62 -18.82 -13.90
N LEU A 162 -5.70 -18.32 -13.28
CA LEU A 162 -5.77 -18.05 -11.83
C LEU A 162 -5.40 -19.29 -10.99
N LYS A 163 -5.86 -20.46 -11.39
CA LYS A 163 -5.62 -21.75 -10.72
C LYS A 163 -4.13 -22.17 -10.64
N GLN A 164 -3.24 -21.45 -11.31
CA GLN A 164 -1.79 -21.69 -11.27
C GLN A 164 -1.04 -20.55 -10.59
N LEU A 165 -1.70 -19.46 -10.20
CA LEU A 165 -1.04 -18.27 -9.64
C LEU A 165 -0.79 -18.42 -8.15
N ASP A 166 0.33 -17.89 -7.69
CA ASP A 166 0.64 -17.80 -6.26
C ASP A 166 -0.23 -16.79 -5.52
N TYR A 167 -1.02 -15.96 -6.20
CA TYR A 167 -1.93 -15.01 -5.57
C TYR A 167 -3.27 -14.94 -6.32
N ILE A 168 -4.29 -14.37 -5.69
CA ILE A 168 -5.63 -14.30 -6.27
C ILE A 168 -5.87 -12.97 -7.01
N GLN A 169 -6.63 -12.99 -8.11
CA GLN A 169 -7.12 -11.77 -8.77
C GLN A 169 -8.61 -11.56 -8.49
N HIS A 170 -8.91 -10.88 -7.38
CA HIS A 170 -10.29 -10.63 -6.93
C HIS A 170 -11.03 -9.68 -7.88
N GLY A 171 -12.15 -10.14 -8.45
CA GLY A 171 -12.96 -9.37 -9.40
C GLY A 171 -13.65 -8.15 -8.78
N GLY A 172 -14.03 -7.19 -9.63
CA GLY A 172 -14.85 -6.02 -9.25
C GLY A 172 -14.14 -4.67 -9.41
N ILE A 173 -14.85 -3.60 -9.10
CA ILE A 173 -14.30 -2.24 -9.03
C ILE A 173 -13.74 -2.05 -7.62
N TYR A 174 -12.52 -2.55 -7.42
CA TYR A 174 -11.90 -2.66 -6.10
C TYR A 174 -11.06 -1.43 -5.72
N ARG A 175 -11.10 -0.36 -6.51
CA ARG A 175 -10.51 0.95 -6.18
C ARG A 175 -11.45 2.07 -6.60
N ASP A 176 -11.08 3.30 -6.26
CA ASP A 176 -11.95 4.47 -6.40
C ASP A 176 -12.31 4.80 -7.85
N VAL A 177 -13.48 5.43 -8.01
CA VAL A 177 -13.95 6.02 -9.26
C VAL A 177 -14.29 7.48 -9.01
N ARG A 178 -13.84 8.36 -9.92
CA ARG A 178 -14.02 9.81 -9.79
C ARG A 178 -14.44 10.44 -11.10
N LEU A 179 -15.21 11.51 -11.02
CA LEU A 179 -15.43 12.44 -12.13
C LEU A 179 -14.68 13.74 -11.83
N VAL A 180 -13.67 14.04 -12.64
CA VAL A 180 -12.86 15.25 -12.52
C VAL A 180 -13.37 16.28 -13.52
N ILE A 181 -13.96 17.36 -13.01
CA ILE A 181 -14.42 18.50 -13.81
C ILE A 181 -13.28 19.51 -13.88
N LYS A 182 -12.91 19.91 -15.10
CA LYS A 182 -11.81 20.83 -15.37
C LYS A 182 -12.29 22.01 -16.21
N PRO A 183 -11.74 23.23 -16.03
CA PRO A 183 -12.00 24.34 -16.95
C PRO A 183 -11.41 24.06 -18.34
N ALA A 184 -11.75 24.89 -19.34
CA ALA A 184 -11.27 24.74 -20.71
C ALA A 184 -9.73 24.76 -20.83
N VAL A 185 -9.07 25.56 -19.99
CA VAL A 185 -7.61 25.62 -19.89
C VAL A 185 -7.18 24.94 -18.59
N HIS A 186 -6.50 23.80 -18.69
CA HIS A 186 -6.24 22.93 -17.52
C HIS A 186 -4.95 22.11 -17.66
N VAL A 187 -4.51 21.51 -16.55
CA VAL A 187 -3.51 20.44 -16.54
C VAL A 187 -4.17 19.14 -16.98
N THR A 188 -3.56 18.42 -17.93
CA THR A 188 -4.11 17.16 -18.46
C THR A 188 -4.02 16.01 -17.46
N ASP A 189 -4.79 14.94 -17.68
CA ASP A 189 -4.67 13.68 -16.94
C ASP A 189 -3.53 12.83 -17.54
N GLU A 190 -2.66 12.27 -16.70
CA GLU A 190 -1.48 11.51 -17.14
C GLU A 190 -1.81 10.20 -17.89
N MET A 191 -2.98 9.61 -17.64
CA MET A 191 -3.45 8.42 -18.34
C MET A 191 -4.02 8.73 -19.74
N LEU A 192 -4.38 10.00 -20.00
CA LEU A 192 -4.84 10.47 -21.31
C LEU A 192 -3.71 11.02 -22.19
N SER A 193 -2.47 11.01 -21.70
CA SER A 193 -1.31 11.45 -22.48
C SER A 193 -0.94 10.44 -23.57
N ALA A 194 -0.73 10.95 -24.78
CA ALA A 194 -0.18 10.21 -25.90
C ALA A 194 1.36 10.24 -25.96
N THR A 195 2.02 10.99 -25.07
CA THR A 195 3.48 11.18 -25.09
C THR A 195 4.15 10.50 -23.89
N PRO A 196 5.31 9.84 -24.09
CA PRO A 196 6.10 9.29 -23.00
C PRO A 196 6.52 10.35 -21.98
N GLY A 197 6.39 10.03 -20.70
CA GLY A 197 6.65 10.92 -19.59
C GLY A 197 5.77 12.18 -19.62
N GLY A 198 4.68 12.16 -20.37
CA GLY A 198 3.77 13.29 -20.57
C GLY A 198 2.54 13.25 -19.67
N GLY A 199 1.64 14.20 -19.90
CA GLY A 199 0.41 14.39 -19.12
C GLY A 199 0.66 14.84 -17.68
N GLY A 200 -0.36 15.40 -17.02
CA GLY A 200 -0.31 15.70 -15.59
C GLY A 200 0.89 16.55 -15.17
N VAL A 201 1.39 16.27 -13.96
CA VAL A 201 2.59 16.88 -13.38
C VAL A 201 3.69 15.83 -13.28
N PHE A 202 4.92 16.19 -13.62
CA PHE A 202 6.12 15.36 -13.47
C PHE A 202 7.24 16.18 -12.82
N VAL A 203 7.72 15.71 -11.67
CA VAL A 203 8.74 16.39 -10.87
C VAL A 203 10.05 15.64 -10.87
N THR A 204 11.16 16.33 -11.15
CA THR A 204 12.52 15.78 -11.08
C THR A 204 13.44 16.64 -10.22
N TYR A 205 14.57 16.07 -9.80
CA TYR A 205 15.50 16.68 -8.84
C TYR A 205 16.93 16.72 -9.42
N PRO A 206 17.20 17.58 -10.42
CA PRO A 206 18.50 17.64 -11.08
C PRO A 206 19.67 17.95 -10.13
N ARG A 207 19.42 18.66 -9.02
CA ARG A 207 20.41 18.90 -7.97
C ARG A 207 19.76 18.86 -6.60
N VAL A 208 20.33 18.08 -5.69
CA VAL A 208 19.94 18.04 -4.29
C VAL A 208 21.20 18.14 -3.44
N ALA A 209 21.32 19.22 -2.66
CA ALA A 209 22.36 19.42 -1.67
C ALA A 209 21.75 19.93 -0.36
N ARG A 210 22.55 19.96 0.71
CA ARG A 210 22.08 20.40 2.04
C ARG A 210 21.73 21.89 2.10
N ASP A 211 22.41 22.70 1.31
CA ASP A 211 22.25 24.16 1.26
C ASP A 211 21.20 24.61 0.24
N GLU A 212 21.05 23.87 -0.86
CA GLU A 212 20.09 24.19 -1.91
C GLU A 212 19.71 22.95 -2.74
N ALA A 213 18.44 22.85 -3.11
CA ALA A 213 17.96 21.92 -4.13
C ALA A 213 17.30 22.67 -5.29
N ARG A 214 17.50 22.15 -6.51
CA ARG A 214 16.76 22.54 -7.70
C ARG A 214 15.73 21.45 -7.98
N VAL A 215 14.46 21.84 -7.98
CA VAL A 215 13.32 21.00 -8.30
C VAL A 215 12.80 21.43 -9.66
N GLU A 216 12.71 20.52 -10.62
CA GLU A 216 12.11 20.81 -11.93
C GLU A 216 10.71 20.25 -11.98
N VAL A 217 9.75 21.11 -12.34
CA VAL A 217 8.34 20.73 -12.46
C VAL A 217 7.94 20.90 -13.92
N LYS A 218 7.61 19.78 -14.57
CA LYS A 218 7.02 19.74 -15.91
C LYS A 218 5.53 19.48 -15.77
N ALA A 219 4.70 20.34 -16.36
CA ALA A 219 3.26 20.13 -16.46
C ALA A 219 2.83 20.14 -17.93
N GLU A 220 1.93 19.23 -18.31
CA GLU A 220 1.25 19.30 -19.60
C GLU A 220 -0.06 20.09 -19.43
N VAL A 221 -0.17 21.20 -20.16
CA VAL A 221 -1.34 22.09 -20.13
C VAL A 221 -2.07 22.03 -21.47
N SER A 222 -3.40 22.08 -21.42
CA SER A 222 -4.29 21.98 -22.56
C SER A 222 -5.21 23.18 -22.63
N ASN A 223 -5.44 23.72 -23.83
CA ASN A 223 -6.50 24.69 -24.11
C ASN A 223 -7.55 24.04 -25.02
N THR A 224 -8.67 23.59 -24.46
CA THR A 224 -9.77 22.98 -25.22
C THR A 224 -10.81 24.00 -25.70
N SER A 225 -10.59 25.30 -25.44
CA SER A 225 -11.48 26.35 -25.94
C SER A 225 -11.35 26.54 -27.45
N ARG A 226 -12.33 27.23 -28.05
CA ARG A 226 -12.37 27.52 -29.50
C ARG A 226 -11.46 28.67 -29.93
N SER A 227 -10.71 29.27 -29.01
CA SER A 227 -9.86 30.43 -29.29
C SER A 227 -8.53 30.33 -28.57
N ALA A 228 -7.53 31.07 -29.04
CA ALA A 228 -6.26 31.16 -28.35
C ALA A 228 -6.43 31.87 -27.00
N GLN A 229 -5.83 31.32 -25.95
CA GLN A 229 -5.91 31.84 -24.58
C GLN A 229 -4.53 32.34 -24.13
N ALA A 230 -4.53 33.46 -23.41
CA ALA A 230 -3.40 33.87 -22.59
C ALA A 230 -3.45 33.11 -21.26
N VAL A 231 -2.36 32.46 -20.89
CA VAL A 231 -2.30 31.50 -19.79
C VAL A 231 -1.08 31.79 -18.92
N THR A 232 -1.27 31.75 -17.61
CA THR A 232 -0.19 31.73 -16.63
C THR A 232 -0.11 30.34 -16.01
N VAL A 233 1.03 29.67 -16.14
CA VAL A 233 1.33 28.43 -15.43
C VAL A 233 2.19 28.80 -14.23
N ARG A 234 1.76 28.42 -13.03
CA ARG A 234 2.44 28.71 -11.77
C ARG A 234 2.64 27.43 -10.97
N HIS A 235 3.84 27.25 -10.43
CA HIS A 235 4.15 26.23 -9.46
C HIS A 235 4.46 26.88 -8.13
N THR A 236 3.75 26.49 -7.08
CA THR A 236 3.98 26.96 -5.71
C THR A 236 4.29 25.76 -4.83
N LEU A 237 5.47 25.77 -4.20
CA LEU A 237 5.88 24.74 -3.26
C LEU A 237 5.67 25.23 -1.84
N ALA A 238 4.97 24.44 -1.03
CA ALA A 238 4.71 24.73 0.36
C ALA A 238 5.28 23.66 1.31
N TRP A 239 5.81 24.12 2.43
CA TRP A 239 6.19 23.32 3.58
C TRP A 239 5.37 23.77 4.79
N ASP A 240 4.68 22.85 5.44
CA ASP A 240 3.88 23.14 6.65
C ASP A 240 2.91 24.33 6.45
N GLY A 241 2.20 24.31 5.32
CA GLY A 241 1.25 25.37 4.93
C GLY A 241 1.88 26.69 4.46
N ARG A 242 3.21 26.84 4.50
CA ARG A 242 3.92 28.07 4.10
C ARG A 242 4.60 27.90 2.75
N GLN A 243 4.44 28.87 1.86
CA GLN A 243 5.16 28.91 0.59
C GLN A 243 6.66 29.05 0.84
N VAL A 244 7.45 28.14 0.22
CA VAL A 244 8.92 28.11 0.31
C VAL A 244 9.60 28.34 -1.04
N ALA A 245 8.91 28.10 -2.16
CA ALA A 245 9.39 28.42 -3.50
C ALA A 245 8.21 28.66 -4.46
N GLN A 246 8.43 29.44 -5.51
CA GLN A 246 7.47 29.64 -6.60
C GLN A 246 8.19 29.92 -7.92
N ALA A 247 7.60 29.49 -9.02
CA ALA A 247 7.97 29.89 -10.37
C ALA A 247 6.70 30.04 -11.21
N GLU A 248 6.71 30.95 -12.18
CA GLU A 248 5.60 31.12 -13.12
C GLU A 248 6.08 31.51 -14.52
N GLN A 249 5.26 31.18 -15.51
CA GLN A 249 5.46 31.58 -16.89
C GLN A 249 4.12 31.97 -17.52
N GLN A 250 4.12 33.09 -18.22
CA GLN A 250 3.03 33.48 -19.10
C GLN A 250 3.29 32.95 -20.51
N LEU A 251 2.26 32.40 -21.15
CA LEU A 251 2.31 31.94 -22.53
C LEU A 251 0.95 32.12 -23.22
N ARG A 252 0.95 32.00 -24.54
CA ARG A 252 -0.26 31.90 -25.35
C ARG A 252 -0.40 30.48 -25.89
N LEU A 253 -1.55 29.86 -25.62
CA LEU A 253 -1.94 28.56 -26.16
C LEU A 253 -2.96 28.76 -27.27
N ALA A 254 -2.72 28.16 -28.44
CA ALA A 254 -3.71 28.13 -29.52
C ALA A 254 -4.94 27.30 -29.13
N ALA A 255 -6.04 27.45 -29.87
CA ALA A 255 -7.23 26.61 -29.68
C ALA A 255 -6.89 25.14 -29.94
N GLY A 256 -7.27 24.25 -29.03
CA GLY A 256 -6.97 22.81 -29.11
C GLY A 256 -5.52 22.42 -28.80
N GLU A 257 -4.64 23.38 -28.47
CA GLU A 257 -3.23 23.10 -28.23
C GLU A 257 -3.01 22.42 -26.88
N ARG A 258 -2.12 21.42 -26.86
CA ARG A 258 -1.46 20.90 -25.65
C ARG A 258 0.01 21.27 -25.67
N ARG A 259 0.55 21.68 -24.52
CA ARG A 259 1.97 22.08 -24.40
C ARG A 259 2.55 21.62 -23.08
N HIS A 260 3.78 21.13 -23.11
CA HIS A 260 4.58 20.92 -21.91
C HIS A 260 5.24 22.24 -21.49
N VAL A 261 5.09 22.59 -20.21
CA VAL A 261 5.74 23.75 -19.58
C VAL A 261 6.60 23.23 -18.44
N THR A 262 7.90 23.55 -18.46
CA THR A 262 8.86 23.14 -17.43
C THR A 262 9.43 24.38 -16.75
N LEU A 263 9.25 24.49 -15.43
CA LEU A 263 9.80 25.59 -14.64
C LEU A 263 10.62 25.06 -13.46
N PRO A 264 11.80 25.64 -13.20
CA PRO A 264 12.61 25.29 -12.04
C PRO A 264 12.13 26.04 -10.78
N LEU A 265 12.12 25.33 -9.65
CA LEU A 265 12.00 25.90 -8.31
C LEU A 265 13.35 25.77 -7.60
N THR A 266 13.82 26.85 -7.00
CA THR A 266 15.02 26.86 -6.16
C THR A 266 14.61 26.84 -4.70
N LEU A 267 15.04 25.81 -3.96
CA LEU A 267 14.71 25.62 -2.56
C LEU A 267 15.99 25.71 -1.73
N ARG A 268 16.08 26.74 -0.88
CA ARG A 268 17.21 26.92 0.04
C ARG A 268 17.02 26.09 1.31
N ALA A 269 18.11 25.51 1.80
CA ALA A 269 18.16 24.64 2.97
C ALA A 269 17.01 23.60 2.98
N PRO A 270 16.89 22.76 1.92
CA PRO A 270 15.77 21.85 1.77
C PRO A 270 15.76 20.82 2.90
N ARG A 271 14.58 20.59 3.49
CA ARG A 271 14.33 19.38 4.29
C ARG A 271 14.26 18.18 3.34
N LEU A 272 15.28 17.33 3.38
CA LEU A 272 15.39 16.17 2.49
C LEU A 272 14.50 15.03 2.96
N TRP A 273 13.97 14.26 2.00
CA TRP A 273 13.22 13.04 2.27
C TRP A 273 14.20 11.85 2.44
N SER A 274 13.94 11.01 3.43
CA SER A 274 14.61 9.71 3.65
C SER A 274 13.76 8.80 4.54
N PRO A 275 14.07 7.49 4.65
CA PRO A 275 13.35 6.59 5.55
C PRO A 275 13.26 7.03 7.02
N ARG A 276 14.27 7.77 7.49
CA ARG A 276 14.34 8.31 8.87
C ARG A 276 13.76 9.72 8.99
N SER A 277 13.60 10.42 7.88
CA SER A 277 13.08 11.79 7.84
C SER A 277 12.23 11.98 6.58
N PRO A 278 11.00 11.42 6.56
CA PRO A 278 10.12 11.45 5.39
C PRO A 278 9.47 12.83 5.21
N ASN A 279 10.29 13.86 4.99
CA ASN A 279 9.83 15.23 4.80
C ASN A 279 9.10 15.37 3.46
N LEU A 280 7.83 15.77 3.49
CA LEU A 280 6.99 15.94 2.30
C LEU A 280 6.52 17.38 2.15
N TYR A 281 6.64 17.90 0.94
CA TYR A 281 6.14 19.21 0.53
C TYR A 281 4.84 19.04 -0.24
N ARG A 282 4.05 20.11 -0.30
CA ARG A 282 2.87 20.21 -1.17
C ARG A 282 3.20 21.15 -2.32
N LEU A 283 3.22 20.58 -3.54
CA LEU A 283 3.37 21.33 -4.78
C LEU A 283 1.97 21.62 -5.34
N GLU A 284 1.64 22.89 -5.55
CA GLU A 284 0.47 23.31 -6.32
C GLU A 284 0.90 23.73 -7.72
N THR A 285 0.35 23.09 -8.74
CA THR A 285 0.44 23.52 -10.14
C THR A 285 -0.88 24.18 -10.52
N ARG A 286 -0.84 25.49 -10.75
CA ARG A 286 -1.99 26.31 -11.16
C ARG A 286 -1.87 26.71 -12.62
N VAL A 287 -2.97 26.60 -13.35
CA VAL A 287 -3.10 27.07 -14.72
C VAL A 287 -4.23 28.09 -14.76
N VAL A 288 -3.87 29.36 -14.96
CA VAL A 288 -4.80 30.49 -14.90
C VAL A 288 -4.99 31.06 -16.30
N ALA A 289 -6.23 31.16 -16.74
CA ALA A 289 -6.64 31.85 -17.96
C ALA A 289 -7.74 32.89 -17.62
N ALA A 290 -8.16 33.69 -18.61
CA ALA A 290 -9.20 34.70 -18.38
C ALA A 290 -10.49 34.05 -17.81
N GLY A 291 -10.81 34.35 -16.55
CA GLY A 291 -12.01 33.86 -15.86
C GLY A 291 -12.00 32.38 -15.45
N SER A 292 -10.87 31.67 -15.52
CA SER A 292 -10.78 30.26 -15.11
C SER A 292 -9.43 29.88 -14.50
N GLU A 293 -9.44 28.93 -13.57
CA GLU A 293 -8.26 28.40 -12.91
C GLU A 293 -8.40 26.88 -12.68
N ASP A 294 -7.40 26.11 -13.13
CA ASP A 294 -7.20 24.72 -12.70
C ASP A 294 -6.07 24.65 -11.67
N MET A 295 -6.19 23.74 -10.70
CA MET A 295 -5.16 23.50 -9.69
C MET A 295 -5.01 22.00 -9.46
N VAL A 296 -3.80 21.49 -9.67
CA VAL A 296 -3.40 20.12 -9.30
C VAL A 296 -2.43 20.20 -8.13
N ALA A 297 -2.74 19.45 -7.07
CA ALA A 297 -1.88 19.33 -5.90
C ALA A 297 -1.11 18.00 -5.96
N THR A 298 0.21 18.06 -5.88
CA THR A 298 1.10 16.89 -5.86
C THR A 298 1.91 16.91 -4.56
N ARG A 299 1.95 15.78 -3.84
CA ARG A 299 2.85 15.63 -2.71
C ARG A 299 4.21 15.18 -3.23
N ILE A 300 5.29 15.82 -2.78
CA ILE A 300 6.65 15.51 -3.25
C ILE A 300 7.64 15.44 -2.08
N GLY A 301 8.69 14.65 -2.24
CA GLY A 301 9.81 14.57 -1.30
C GLY A 301 11.13 14.85 -2.02
N VAL A 302 11.91 15.81 -1.52
CA VAL A 302 13.19 16.20 -2.13
C VAL A 302 14.27 15.19 -1.73
N ARG A 303 14.69 14.35 -2.68
CA ARG A 303 15.75 13.36 -2.47
C ARG A 303 16.47 13.05 -3.78
N ARG A 304 17.71 12.56 -3.67
CA ARG A 304 18.48 12.05 -4.80
C ARG A 304 19.04 10.66 -4.48
N LEU A 305 18.88 9.75 -5.44
CA LEU A 305 19.45 8.40 -5.39
C LEU A 305 20.66 8.33 -6.31
N ALA A 306 21.64 7.52 -5.94
CA ALA A 306 22.77 7.16 -6.82
C ALA A 306 23.23 5.74 -6.49
N PHE A 307 23.92 5.11 -7.45
CA PHE A 307 24.53 3.81 -7.27
C PHE A 307 26.02 3.89 -7.56
N GLU A 308 26.85 3.57 -6.56
CA GLU A 308 28.31 3.58 -6.66
C GLU A 308 28.86 2.24 -6.13
N ASP A 309 29.62 1.53 -6.96
CA ASP A 309 30.17 0.20 -6.64
C ASP A 309 29.11 -0.80 -6.13
N GLY A 310 27.89 -0.74 -6.67
CA GLY A 310 26.77 -1.60 -6.26
C GLY A 310 26.04 -1.15 -4.98
N ARG A 311 26.51 -0.11 -4.30
CA ARG A 311 25.87 0.46 -3.11
C ARG A 311 24.84 1.52 -3.49
N LEU A 312 23.72 1.56 -2.77
CA LEU A 312 22.76 2.66 -2.87
C LEU A 312 23.24 3.84 -2.02
N LEU A 313 23.28 5.02 -2.62
CA LEU A 313 23.46 6.30 -1.94
C LEU A 313 22.13 7.04 -1.94
N LEU A 314 21.67 7.46 -0.77
CA LEU A 314 20.51 8.33 -0.59
C LEU A 314 20.98 9.67 -0.04
N ASN A 315 20.79 10.73 -0.82
CA ASN A 315 21.25 12.08 -0.52
C ASN A 315 22.78 12.14 -0.26
N GLY A 316 23.54 11.31 -0.99
CA GLY A 316 25.00 11.22 -0.89
C GLY A 316 25.53 10.28 0.20
N GLU A 317 24.65 9.71 1.04
CA GLU A 317 25.03 8.80 2.12
C GLU A 317 24.72 7.34 1.75
N PRO A 318 25.63 6.39 1.97
CA PRO A 318 25.37 4.98 1.69
C PRO A 318 24.28 4.43 2.61
N VAL A 319 23.32 3.70 2.05
CA VAL A 319 22.23 3.07 2.78
C VAL A 319 22.09 1.61 2.38
N ARG A 320 21.93 0.75 3.38
CA ARG A 320 21.46 -0.63 3.21
C ARG A 320 20.03 -0.72 3.71
N LEU A 321 19.15 -1.29 2.90
CA LEU A 321 17.72 -1.36 3.20
C LEU A 321 17.35 -2.77 3.66
N ARG A 322 16.74 -2.85 4.84
CA ARG A 322 16.03 -4.06 5.27
C ARG A 322 14.62 -3.99 4.74
N GLY A 323 14.19 -5.01 4.01
CA GLY A 323 12.89 -4.98 3.36
C GLY A 323 12.09 -6.26 3.41
N VAL A 324 10.87 -6.15 2.88
CA VAL A 324 9.84 -7.19 2.91
C VAL A 324 8.99 -7.13 1.64
N ASN A 325 8.41 -8.26 1.25
CA ASN A 325 7.43 -8.36 0.19
C ASN A 325 6.01 -8.15 0.75
N ARG A 326 5.10 -7.63 -0.06
CA ARG A 326 3.69 -7.46 0.31
C ARG A 326 2.77 -7.92 -0.83
N HIS A 327 1.80 -8.77 -0.52
CA HIS A 327 0.52 -8.82 -1.21
C HIS A 327 -0.51 -7.95 -0.48
N GLN A 328 -1.38 -7.26 -1.23
CA GLN A 328 -2.25 -6.21 -0.67
C GLN A 328 -3.54 -6.75 -0.03
N GLU A 329 -3.78 -8.06 0.00
CA GLU A 329 -5.10 -8.62 0.31
C GLU A 329 -5.48 -8.58 1.80
N TYR A 330 -6.78 -8.43 2.05
CA TYR A 330 -7.44 -8.77 3.32
C TYR A 330 -8.30 -10.02 3.13
N PRO A 331 -8.61 -10.77 4.20
CA PRO A 331 -9.51 -11.91 4.07
C PRO A 331 -10.89 -11.43 3.61
N TYR A 332 -11.63 -12.31 2.92
CA TYR A 332 -12.98 -12.08 2.40
C TYR A 332 -13.09 -11.08 1.23
N VAL A 333 -12.60 -9.84 1.41
CA VAL A 333 -12.73 -8.76 0.42
C VAL A 333 -11.59 -8.71 -0.60
N GLY A 334 -10.52 -9.45 -0.36
CA GLY A 334 -9.34 -9.43 -1.20
C GLY A 334 -8.73 -8.03 -1.29
N TYR A 335 -8.80 -7.44 -2.49
CA TYR A 335 -8.17 -6.14 -2.79
C TYR A 335 -9.05 -4.92 -2.57
N ALA A 336 -10.35 -5.08 -2.30
CA ALA A 336 -11.29 -3.97 -2.13
C ALA A 336 -11.11 -3.27 -0.77
N LEU A 337 -9.98 -2.58 -0.62
CA LEU A 337 -9.52 -1.96 0.60
C LEU A 337 -9.78 -0.45 0.64
N SER A 338 -9.99 0.08 1.85
CA SER A 338 -9.97 1.52 2.11
C SER A 338 -8.53 2.05 2.12
N ALA A 339 -8.37 3.37 1.95
CA ALA A 339 -7.07 4.02 2.09
C ALA A 339 -6.48 3.87 3.50
N GLN A 340 -7.33 3.78 4.53
CA GLN A 340 -6.95 3.59 5.92
C GLN A 340 -6.40 2.17 6.14
N ALA A 341 -6.93 1.17 5.43
CA ALA A 341 -6.40 -0.19 5.43
C ALA A 341 -4.98 -0.28 4.90
N ASP A 342 -4.73 0.32 3.75
CA ASP A 342 -3.38 0.41 3.19
C ASP A 342 -2.42 1.20 4.10
N ALA A 343 -2.89 2.28 4.73
CA ALA A 343 -2.09 3.06 5.68
C ALA A 343 -1.66 2.24 6.91
N ARG A 344 -2.55 1.39 7.44
CA ARG A 344 -2.24 0.47 8.55
C ARG A 344 -1.26 -0.62 8.15
N ASP A 345 -1.40 -1.19 6.95
CA ASP A 345 -0.44 -2.17 6.44
C ASP A 345 0.97 -1.55 6.31
N ALA A 346 1.07 -0.35 5.72
CA ALA A 346 2.33 0.38 5.64
C ALA A 346 2.90 0.73 7.02
N LEU A 347 2.05 1.13 7.97
CA LEU A 347 2.44 1.41 9.35
C LEU A 347 3.00 0.17 10.05
N LEU A 348 2.37 -1.00 9.87
CA LEU A 348 2.87 -2.26 10.44
C LEU A 348 4.23 -2.62 9.86
N ILE A 349 4.42 -2.50 8.54
CA ILE A 349 5.71 -2.73 7.89
C ILE A 349 6.80 -1.85 8.52
N LYS A 350 6.57 -0.53 8.61
CA LYS A 350 7.53 0.38 9.24
C LYS A 350 7.71 0.07 10.73
N ARG A 351 6.64 -0.27 11.47
CA ARG A 351 6.72 -0.59 12.91
C ARG A 351 7.63 -1.79 13.19
N TYR A 352 7.63 -2.82 12.34
CA TYR A 352 8.46 -4.03 12.51
C TYR A 352 9.87 -3.92 11.92
N GLY A 353 10.33 -2.70 11.62
CA GLY A 353 11.73 -2.46 11.32
C GLY A 353 12.05 -2.31 9.83
N PHE A 354 11.09 -2.42 8.92
CA PHE A 354 11.40 -2.34 7.49
C PHE A 354 11.49 -0.91 6.99
N ASP A 355 12.39 -0.67 6.04
CA ASP A 355 12.57 0.60 5.32
C ASP A 355 12.37 0.44 3.81
N PHE A 356 12.19 -0.80 3.34
CA PHE A 356 11.99 -1.14 1.93
C PHE A 356 10.84 -2.13 1.76
N VAL A 357 10.03 -1.93 0.71
CA VAL A 357 8.95 -2.84 0.34
C VAL A 357 9.03 -3.18 -1.14
N ARG A 358 9.12 -4.47 -1.46
CA ARG A 358 8.89 -4.94 -2.82
C ARG A 358 7.41 -5.22 -3.02
N LEU A 359 6.80 -4.56 -4.01
CA LEU A 359 5.36 -4.62 -4.27
C LEU A 359 5.04 -5.80 -5.20
N SER A 360 5.26 -6.98 -4.65
CA SER A 360 5.15 -8.26 -5.35
C SER A 360 3.71 -8.60 -5.72
N HIS A 361 3.39 -8.93 -6.96
CA HIS A 361 4.13 -8.58 -8.19
C HIS A 361 3.18 -7.84 -9.12
N TYR A 362 2.65 -6.72 -8.62
CA TYR A 362 1.68 -5.91 -9.35
C TYR A 362 1.57 -4.50 -8.75
N PRO A 363 1.04 -3.53 -9.51
CA PRO A 363 0.85 -2.18 -9.01
C PRO A 363 -0.13 -2.14 -7.83
N GLN A 364 0.35 -1.70 -6.67
CA GLN A 364 -0.49 -1.52 -5.48
C GLN A 364 -1.22 -0.18 -5.49
N SER A 365 -2.11 0.04 -4.52
CA SER A 365 -3.01 1.20 -4.51
C SER A 365 -2.24 2.52 -4.37
N PRO A 366 -2.76 3.64 -4.93
CA PRO A 366 -2.22 4.97 -4.67
C PRO A 366 -2.20 5.31 -3.16
N ALA A 367 -3.13 4.78 -2.37
CA ALA A 367 -3.17 4.97 -0.93
C ALA A 367 -1.96 4.34 -0.22
N PHE A 368 -1.57 3.12 -0.60
CA PHE A 368 -0.36 2.49 -0.06
C PHE A 368 0.90 3.27 -0.43
N MET A 369 1.01 3.73 -1.68
CA MET A 369 2.15 4.54 -2.15
C MET A 369 2.26 5.86 -1.37
N ALA A 370 1.12 6.54 -1.14
CA ALA A 370 1.09 7.74 -0.31
C ALA A 370 1.48 7.47 1.15
N ALA A 371 1.05 6.35 1.73
CA ALA A 371 1.46 5.94 3.07
C ALA A 371 2.97 5.61 3.16
N ALA A 372 3.53 4.99 2.11
CA ALA A 372 4.96 4.72 2.02
C ALA A 372 5.80 6.01 1.99
N ASP A 373 5.39 7.00 1.21
CA ASP A 373 6.01 8.33 1.22
C ASP A 373 6.00 8.96 2.62
N GLU A 374 4.85 8.88 3.29
CA GLU A 374 4.59 9.48 4.61
C GLU A 374 5.34 8.80 5.76
N LEU A 375 5.58 7.49 5.65
CA LEU A 375 6.24 6.69 6.68
C LEU A 375 7.74 6.53 6.45
N GLY A 376 8.24 6.93 5.28
CA GLY A 376 9.64 6.73 4.91
C GLY A 376 9.92 5.27 4.56
N LEU A 377 9.06 4.66 3.76
CA LEU A 377 9.30 3.36 3.16
C LEU A 377 9.73 3.58 1.72
N LEU A 378 10.91 3.10 1.34
CA LEU A 378 11.27 2.98 -0.06
C LEU A 378 10.50 1.81 -0.68
N VAL A 379 10.10 1.92 -1.94
CA VAL A 379 9.29 0.90 -2.62
C VAL A 379 9.86 0.54 -3.98
N LEU A 380 9.73 -0.73 -4.34
CA LEU A 380 9.95 -1.26 -5.68
C LEU A 380 8.58 -1.65 -6.27
N PRO A 381 7.90 -0.74 -6.99
CA PRO A 381 6.68 -1.06 -7.72
C PRO A 381 6.96 -2.02 -8.88
N ALA A 382 6.05 -2.99 -9.08
CA ALA A 382 6.16 -4.00 -10.11
C ALA A 382 4.96 -4.00 -11.06
N ILE A 383 5.19 -4.41 -12.31
CA ILE A 383 4.10 -4.78 -13.22
C ILE A 383 3.53 -6.16 -12.85
N PRO A 384 2.30 -6.51 -13.26
CA PRO A 384 1.70 -7.83 -13.04
C PRO A 384 2.53 -8.94 -13.69
N GLY A 385 3.00 -9.91 -12.89
CA GLY A 385 3.68 -11.10 -13.44
C GLY A 385 4.10 -12.11 -12.38
N TRP A 386 4.02 -13.40 -12.71
CA TRP A 386 4.58 -14.50 -11.92
C TRP A 386 4.59 -15.77 -12.79
N GLN A 387 5.77 -16.31 -13.08
CA GLN A 387 6.01 -17.55 -13.82
C GLN A 387 5.15 -17.75 -15.08
N PHE A 388 4.82 -16.67 -15.81
CA PHE A 388 3.89 -16.70 -16.93
C PHE A 388 4.24 -15.69 -18.02
N HIS A 389 4.36 -16.19 -19.25
CA HIS A 389 4.48 -15.40 -20.47
C HIS A 389 3.61 -16.02 -21.58
N ASN A 390 2.91 -15.16 -22.33
CA ASN A 390 2.16 -15.56 -23.51
C ASN A 390 2.85 -15.02 -24.78
N PRO A 391 3.15 -15.85 -25.80
CA PRO A 391 3.80 -15.41 -27.03
C PRO A 391 2.93 -14.52 -27.95
N ASP A 392 1.64 -14.34 -27.66
CA ASP A 392 0.79 -13.40 -28.42
C ASP A 392 1.39 -11.98 -28.41
N PRO A 393 1.66 -11.36 -29.57
CA PRO A 393 2.15 -9.98 -29.63
C PRO A 393 1.27 -8.96 -28.89
N ALA A 394 -0.04 -9.21 -28.75
CA ALA A 394 -0.94 -8.38 -27.97
C ALA A 394 -0.61 -8.40 -26.47
N PHE A 395 -0.20 -9.55 -25.92
CA PHE A 395 0.29 -9.66 -24.55
C PHE A 395 1.54 -8.80 -24.33
N ALA A 396 2.53 -8.92 -25.21
CA ALA A 396 3.75 -8.11 -25.14
C ALA A 396 3.46 -6.60 -25.19
N ARG A 397 2.58 -6.15 -26.11
CA ARG A 397 2.14 -4.75 -26.18
C ARG A 397 1.46 -4.29 -24.90
N GLN A 398 0.61 -5.14 -24.32
CA GLN A 398 -0.10 -4.81 -23.09
C GLN A 398 0.85 -4.72 -21.88
N VAL A 399 1.82 -5.63 -21.78
CA VAL A 399 2.85 -5.63 -20.72
C VAL A 399 3.72 -4.37 -20.80
N VAL A 400 4.15 -3.98 -22.00
CA VAL A 400 4.90 -2.72 -22.22
C VAL A 400 4.05 -1.50 -21.85
N ARG A 401 2.77 -1.48 -22.25
CA ARG A 401 1.84 -0.41 -21.88
C ARG A 401 1.66 -0.31 -20.37
N THR A 402 1.55 -1.45 -19.69
CA THR A 402 1.42 -1.53 -18.23
C THR A 402 2.67 -0.97 -17.53
N CYS A 403 3.87 -1.24 -18.05
CA CYS A 403 5.10 -0.61 -17.55
C CYS A 403 5.05 0.91 -17.68
N ALA A 404 4.61 1.43 -18.84
CA ALA A 404 4.51 2.87 -19.06
C ALA A 404 3.49 3.54 -18.13
N ASP A 405 2.30 2.95 -18.00
CA ASP A 405 1.23 3.49 -17.15
C ASP A 405 1.60 3.45 -15.66
N LEU A 406 2.34 2.42 -15.22
CA LEU A 406 2.88 2.33 -13.86
C LEU A 406 3.79 3.52 -13.54
N ILE A 407 4.76 3.78 -14.42
CA ILE A 407 5.71 4.88 -14.24
C ILE A 407 4.98 6.22 -14.25
N ARG A 408 4.05 6.44 -15.19
CA ARG A 408 3.28 7.69 -15.26
C ARG A 408 2.49 7.96 -13.99
N ARG A 409 1.81 6.95 -13.44
CA ARG A 409 1.05 7.05 -12.19
C ARG A 409 1.96 7.42 -11.01
N ASP A 410 3.10 6.73 -10.89
CA ASP A 410 3.87 6.74 -9.65
C ASP A 410 5.14 7.61 -9.68
N ARG A 411 5.52 8.21 -10.81
CA ARG A 411 6.78 8.97 -11.00
C ARG A 411 7.05 10.10 -10.00
N ASN A 412 6.02 10.58 -9.30
CA ASN A 412 6.18 11.67 -8.33
C ASN A 412 6.36 11.17 -6.88
N HIS A 413 6.21 9.87 -6.62
CA HIS A 413 6.40 9.30 -5.29
C HIS A 413 7.88 9.32 -4.90
N PRO A 414 8.28 10.04 -3.84
CA PRO A 414 9.66 10.02 -3.36
C PRO A 414 10.11 8.64 -2.89
N SER A 415 9.17 7.77 -2.50
CA SER A 415 9.43 6.40 -2.05
C SER A 415 9.96 5.47 -3.14
N VAL A 416 9.70 5.73 -4.43
CA VAL A 416 10.11 4.80 -5.49
C VAL A 416 11.64 4.78 -5.66
N VAL A 417 12.24 3.60 -5.49
CA VAL A 417 13.69 3.38 -5.65
C VAL A 417 14.06 2.98 -7.08
N ALA A 418 13.21 2.19 -7.74
CA ALA A 418 13.37 1.65 -9.09
C ALA A 418 12.05 1.06 -9.57
N TRP A 419 12.01 0.55 -10.80
CA TRP A 419 10.81 0.02 -11.45
C TRP A 419 10.99 -1.44 -11.87
N GLU A 420 10.26 -2.36 -11.22
CA GLU A 420 10.24 -3.77 -11.60
C GLU A 420 9.27 -3.97 -12.79
N CYS A 421 9.70 -3.54 -13.98
CA CYS A 421 9.00 -3.82 -15.23
C CYS A 421 9.29 -5.23 -15.79
N SER A 422 9.91 -6.11 -14.99
CA SER A 422 10.13 -7.51 -15.35
C SER A 422 8.94 -8.36 -14.92
N LEU A 423 8.51 -9.30 -15.75
CA LEU A 423 7.62 -10.37 -15.28
C LEU A 423 8.39 -11.24 -14.27
N ASN A 424 7.88 -11.36 -13.04
CA ASN A 424 8.58 -12.04 -11.97
C ASN A 424 8.81 -13.52 -12.29
N GLU A 425 10.03 -14.02 -12.05
CA GLU A 425 10.45 -15.41 -12.29
C GLU A 425 9.99 -16.01 -13.64
N THR A 426 9.92 -15.18 -14.68
CA THR A 426 9.33 -15.54 -15.97
C THR A 426 10.32 -15.39 -17.10
N GLY A 427 10.63 -16.50 -17.79
CA GLY A 427 11.41 -16.47 -19.03
C GLY A 427 10.72 -15.62 -20.10
N MET A 428 11.41 -14.59 -20.60
CA MET A 428 10.90 -13.64 -21.60
C MET A 428 11.82 -13.60 -22.82
N PRO A 429 11.28 -13.37 -24.03
CA PRO A 429 12.10 -13.08 -25.20
C PRO A 429 12.91 -11.80 -25.04
N ASP A 430 14.18 -11.79 -25.48
CA ASP A 430 15.08 -10.62 -25.39
C ASP A 430 14.46 -9.31 -25.91
N PRO A 431 13.71 -9.27 -27.04
CA PRO A 431 13.09 -8.03 -27.50
C PRO A 431 12.08 -7.44 -26.51
N LEU A 432 11.34 -8.29 -25.78
CA LEU A 432 10.41 -7.82 -24.75
C LEU A 432 11.17 -7.24 -23.55
N VAL A 433 12.23 -7.92 -23.09
CA VAL A 433 13.08 -7.43 -21.99
C VAL A 433 13.70 -6.07 -22.34
N GLN A 434 14.22 -5.91 -23.57
CA GLN A 434 14.76 -4.65 -24.06
C GLN A 434 13.70 -3.55 -24.14
N ALA A 435 12.49 -3.87 -24.62
CA ALA A 435 11.39 -2.90 -24.68
C ALA A 435 10.97 -2.41 -23.28
N LEU A 436 10.90 -3.31 -22.30
CA LEU A 436 10.56 -2.97 -20.91
C LEU A 436 11.62 -2.08 -20.26
N HIS A 437 12.89 -2.43 -20.42
CA HIS A 437 14.01 -1.58 -19.97
C HIS A 437 13.97 -0.19 -20.63
N ALA A 438 13.82 -0.12 -21.95
CA ALA A 438 13.75 1.15 -22.67
C ALA A 438 12.54 2.01 -22.25
N THR A 439 11.39 1.38 -21.98
CA THR A 439 10.18 2.07 -21.54
C THR A 439 10.40 2.82 -20.22
N VAL A 440 11.17 2.25 -19.28
CA VAL A 440 11.52 2.92 -18.02
C VAL A 440 12.19 4.26 -18.26
N HIS A 441 13.22 4.29 -19.12
CA HIS A 441 13.98 5.51 -19.40
C HIS A 441 13.28 6.47 -20.36
N GLN A 442 12.33 6.00 -21.16
CA GLN A 442 11.49 6.86 -22.01
C GLN A 442 10.44 7.60 -21.19
N GLU A 443 9.81 6.92 -20.24
CA GLU A 443 8.76 7.51 -19.39
C GLU A 443 9.35 8.35 -18.25
N TYR A 444 10.54 7.99 -17.77
CA TYR A 444 11.29 8.75 -16.76
C TYR A 444 12.73 8.99 -17.25
N PRO A 445 12.94 10.00 -18.12
CA PRO A 445 14.28 10.35 -18.60
C PRO A 445 15.14 10.97 -17.51
N GLY A 446 16.46 10.87 -17.68
CA GLY A 446 17.47 11.40 -16.76
C GLY A 446 18.17 10.29 -15.99
N ASP A 447 18.66 10.61 -14.79
CA ASP A 447 19.54 9.77 -14.00
C ASP A 447 18.94 9.34 -12.65
N GLN A 448 17.60 9.39 -12.54
CA GLN A 448 16.85 9.08 -11.30
C GLN A 448 15.79 7.98 -11.50
N ALA A 449 15.92 7.18 -12.56
CA ALA A 449 15.05 6.04 -12.80
C ALA A 449 15.89 4.85 -13.26
N TRP A 450 15.68 3.72 -12.60
CA TRP A 450 16.35 2.45 -12.89
C TRP A 450 15.30 1.38 -13.10
N SER A 451 15.51 0.57 -14.12
CA SER A 451 14.78 -0.65 -14.38
C SER A 451 15.32 -1.79 -13.52
N ALA A 452 14.44 -2.63 -12.98
CA ALA A 452 14.80 -3.76 -12.14
C ALA A 452 14.20 -5.06 -12.67
N GLY A 453 14.97 -6.15 -12.59
CA GLY A 453 14.47 -7.47 -12.97
C GLY A 453 15.47 -8.60 -12.75
N TRP A 454 15.00 -9.82 -12.92
CA TRP A 454 15.76 -11.04 -12.65
C TRP A 454 16.62 -11.51 -13.86
N VAL A 455 16.60 -10.76 -14.97
CA VAL A 455 17.46 -10.97 -16.15
C VAL A 455 18.69 -10.03 -16.04
N PRO A 456 19.85 -10.51 -15.57
CA PRO A 456 20.96 -9.64 -15.15
C PRO A 456 21.63 -8.88 -16.31
N GLN A 457 21.43 -9.31 -17.57
CA GLN A 457 22.09 -8.72 -18.73
C GLN A 457 21.52 -7.33 -19.07
N THR A 458 20.19 -7.16 -18.98
CA THR A 458 19.51 -5.97 -19.52
C THR A 458 19.17 -4.93 -18.45
N TYR A 459 18.57 -5.34 -17.33
CA TYR A 459 18.10 -4.39 -16.31
C TYR A 459 19.26 -3.69 -15.59
N ASP A 460 19.00 -2.49 -15.08
CA ASP A 460 19.97 -1.69 -14.32
C ASP A 460 20.26 -2.32 -12.95
N LEU A 461 19.19 -2.78 -12.28
CA LEU A 461 19.25 -3.45 -10.99
C LEU A 461 18.89 -4.93 -11.15
N TYR A 462 19.72 -5.80 -10.59
CA TYR A 462 19.47 -7.23 -10.60
C TYR A 462 18.63 -7.67 -9.39
N LEU A 463 17.52 -8.35 -9.64
CA LEU A 463 16.69 -8.99 -8.62
C LEU A 463 17.13 -10.45 -8.47
N GLN A 464 17.79 -10.75 -7.35
CA GLN A 464 18.26 -12.08 -7.02
C GLN A 464 17.37 -12.70 -5.94
N ALA A 465 16.57 -13.70 -6.28
CA ALA A 465 15.97 -14.56 -5.26
C ALA A 465 17.05 -15.42 -4.57
N ARG A 466 16.92 -15.71 -3.27
CA ARG A 466 17.90 -16.51 -2.53
C ARG A 466 18.06 -17.92 -3.12
N GLN A 467 17.00 -18.54 -3.65
CA GLN A 467 17.10 -19.83 -4.35
C GLN A 467 18.08 -19.81 -5.53
N HIS A 468 18.28 -18.66 -6.19
CA HIS A 468 19.18 -18.54 -7.35
C HIS A 468 20.67 -18.63 -6.98
N ARG A 469 21.04 -18.48 -5.69
CA ARG A 469 22.46 -18.51 -5.24
C ARG A 469 22.91 -19.83 -4.60
N ILE A 470 22.00 -20.65 -4.08
CA ILE A 470 22.34 -21.90 -3.39
C ILE A 470 22.83 -22.94 -4.43
N GLY A 471 24.01 -23.56 -4.19
CA GLY A 471 24.58 -24.59 -5.07
C GLY A 471 25.50 -24.11 -6.21
N SER A 472 25.83 -22.81 -6.25
CA SER A 472 26.83 -22.16 -7.11
C SER A 472 26.93 -22.65 -8.58
N LYS A 473 26.20 -21.99 -9.49
CA LYS A 473 26.61 -21.92 -10.90
C LYS A 473 26.82 -20.51 -11.44
N HIS A 474 26.46 -19.44 -10.72
CA HIS A 474 26.52 -18.08 -11.25
C HIS A 474 27.21 -17.12 -10.28
N ARG A 475 28.31 -16.50 -10.72
CA ARG A 475 28.92 -15.34 -10.04
C ARG A 475 27.93 -14.19 -10.11
N ALA A 476 27.67 -13.52 -8.99
CA ALA A 476 26.81 -12.34 -8.99
C ALA A 476 27.33 -11.30 -10.01
N PRO A 477 26.45 -10.68 -10.81
CA PRO A 477 26.86 -9.68 -11.79
C PRO A 477 27.49 -8.48 -11.07
N ALA A 478 28.41 -7.79 -11.74
CA ALA A 478 28.98 -6.53 -11.25
C ALA A 478 27.97 -5.37 -11.47
N LYS A 479 26.78 -5.49 -10.86
CA LYS A 479 25.68 -4.52 -10.91
C LYS A 479 25.07 -4.37 -9.51
N PRO A 480 24.42 -3.23 -9.20
CA PRO A 480 23.62 -3.13 -7.98
C PRO A 480 22.57 -4.24 -7.96
N LEU A 481 22.36 -4.84 -6.80
CA LEU A 481 21.45 -5.97 -6.65
C LEU A 481 20.62 -5.87 -5.38
N ILE A 482 19.42 -6.45 -5.46
CA ILE A 482 18.49 -6.65 -4.36
C ILE A 482 18.32 -8.15 -4.17
N VAL A 483 18.40 -8.63 -2.92
CA VAL A 483 17.87 -9.96 -2.60
C VAL A 483 16.35 -9.85 -2.61
N SER A 484 15.70 -10.21 -3.73
CA SER A 484 14.30 -9.86 -3.99
C SER A 484 13.31 -10.62 -3.11
N GLU A 485 13.66 -11.86 -2.74
CA GLU A 485 12.86 -12.74 -1.92
C GLU A 485 13.73 -13.80 -1.24
N TYR A 486 13.38 -14.11 0.01
CA TYR A 486 13.94 -15.17 0.83
C TYR A 486 12.98 -15.51 1.97
N GLY A 487 13.20 -16.66 2.61
CA GLY A 487 12.53 -17.03 3.85
C GLY A 487 11.24 -17.84 3.68
N ASP A 488 10.71 -17.99 2.46
CA ASP A 488 9.49 -18.77 2.19
C ASP A 488 9.68 -20.29 2.40
N TRP A 489 10.67 -20.89 1.72
CA TRP A 489 10.89 -22.35 1.67
C TRP A 489 12.14 -22.84 2.41
N GLU A 490 12.74 -21.97 3.18
CA GLU A 490 14.12 -22.15 3.60
C GLU A 490 14.11 -22.88 4.92
N TYR A 491 14.11 -24.20 4.82
CA TYR A 491 15.24 -25.08 5.15
C TYR A 491 14.74 -26.52 4.87
N TYR A 492 15.61 -27.39 4.37
CA TYR A 492 15.36 -28.85 4.22
C TYR A 492 14.47 -29.37 3.07
N ALA A 493 14.19 -28.58 2.02
CA ALA A 493 13.85 -29.17 0.72
C ALA A 493 15.12 -29.84 0.14
N MET A 494 15.00 -31.00 -0.51
CA MET A 494 16.06 -31.96 -0.86
C MET A 494 17.23 -31.46 -1.75
N ASN A 495 17.43 -30.14 -1.92
CA ASN A 495 18.41 -29.55 -2.84
C ASN A 495 19.45 -28.60 -2.19
N ALA A 496 19.53 -28.48 -0.85
CA ALA A 496 20.41 -27.50 -0.19
C ALA A 496 21.84 -27.97 0.20
N GLY A 497 22.21 -29.21 -0.14
CA GLY A 497 23.62 -29.57 -0.37
C GLY A 497 24.61 -29.69 0.81
N LEU A 498 24.26 -29.53 2.10
CA LEU A 498 25.22 -29.79 3.19
C LEU A 498 24.60 -30.51 4.40
N ASN A 499 25.30 -31.56 4.85
CA ASN A 499 25.12 -32.32 6.09
C ASN A 499 23.77 -33.07 6.26
N GLN A 500 23.47 -33.94 5.29
CA GLN A 500 22.21 -34.69 5.18
C GLN A 500 22.01 -35.76 6.26
N ASP A 501 23.09 -36.31 6.82
CA ASP A 501 23.03 -37.46 7.74
C ASP A 501 22.74 -37.08 9.19
N ALA A 502 22.87 -35.79 9.55
CA ALA A 502 22.70 -35.32 10.92
C ALA A 502 21.23 -35.20 11.38
N TRP A 503 20.24 -35.34 10.46
CA TRP A 503 18.84 -34.94 10.73
C TRP A 503 17.79 -35.83 10.06
N ALA A 504 18.07 -37.12 9.87
CA ALA A 504 17.19 -38.09 9.21
C ALA A 504 15.79 -38.21 9.85
N ASP A 505 15.62 -37.74 11.10
CA ASP A 505 14.40 -37.97 11.91
C ASP A 505 13.38 -36.81 11.91
N LEU A 506 13.64 -35.66 11.29
CA LEU A 506 12.72 -34.48 11.33
C LEU A 506 11.59 -34.56 10.29
N LYS A 507 10.34 -34.21 10.66
CA LYS A 507 9.19 -34.20 9.72
C LYS A 507 9.20 -32.94 8.84
N PRO A 508 8.61 -32.96 7.61
CA PRO A 508 8.51 -31.80 6.72
C PRO A 508 7.92 -30.53 7.36
N ALA A 509 6.96 -30.67 8.28
CA ALA A 509 6.39 -29.53 9.00
C ALA A 509 7.41 -28.82 9.91
N ASP A 510 8.40 -29.55 10.45
CA ASP A 510 9.41 -29.07 11.41
C ASP A 510 10.54 -28.26 10.74
N ARG A 511 10.43 -28.09 9.43
CA ARG A 511 11.51 -27.63 8.54
C ARG A 511 11.20 -26.30 7.86
N SER A 512 9.91 -25.99 7.67
CA SER A 512 9.44 -24.83 6.90
C SER A 512 9.32 -23.54 7.74
N SER A 513 9.51 -22.39 7.10
CA SER A 513 9.16 -21.07 7.65
C SER A 513 7.66 -20.74 7.52
N ARG A 514 6.92 -21.53 6.74
CA ARG A 514 5.46 -21.44 6.61
C ARG A 514 4.80 -22.02 7.85
N GLN A 515 4.39 -21.14 8.75
CA GLN A 515 3.85 -21.52 10.05
C GLN A 515 2.65 -20.62 10.38
N ALA A 516 1.45 -21.21 10.48
CA ALA A 516 0.28 -20.51 10.99
C ALA A 516 0.53 -19.96 12.41
N LEU A 517 -0.09 -18.82 12.73
CA LEU A 517 -0.07 -18.28 14.09
C LEU A 517 -0.64 -19.29 15.09
N GLY A 518 -1.72 -19.98 14.71
CA GLY A 518 -2.39 -20.99 15.52
C GLY A 518 -1.56 -22.25 15.83
N SER A 519 -0.44 -22.48 15.14
CA SER A 519 0.36 -23.72 15.23
C SER A 519 1.20 -23.85 16.51
N GLY A 520 1.24 -22.80 17.34
CA GLY A 520 1.81 -22.82 18.68
C GLY A 520 3.30 -22.44 18.78
N GLU A 521 3.78 -22.29 20.01
CA GLU A 521 5.09 -21.71 20.33
C GLU A 521 6.26 -22.34 19.58
N THR A 522 6.35 -23.67 19.58
CA THR A 522 7.44 -24.42 18.91
C THR A 522 7.56 -24.06 17.43
N ARG A 523 6.41 -23.91 16.74
CA ARG A 523 6.35 -23.61 15.31
C ARG A 523 6.76 -22.17 15.02
N LEU A 524 6.30 -21.23 15.85
CA LEU A 524 6.68 -19.82 15.74
C LEU A 524 8.17 -19.60 16.05
N LEU A 525 8.74 -20.35 17.00
CA LEU A 525 10.17 -20.35 17.27
C LEU A 525 10.98 -20.95 16.12
N GLN A 526 10.46 -21.98 15.44
CA GLN A 526 11.11 -22.53 14.25
C GLN A 526 11.13 -21.52 13.10
N GLN A 527 10.01 -20.84 12.82
CA GLN A 527 9.97 -19.75 11.84
C GLN A 527 11.01 -18.68 12.17
N ALA A 528 11.01 -18.16 13.40
CA ALA A 528 11.94 -17.11 13.80
C ALA A 528 13.42 -17.54 13.68
N ARG A 529 13.72 -18.84 13.89
CA ARG A 529 15.06 -19.39 13.68
C ARG A 529 15.45 -19.37 12.19
N ASN A 530 14.59 -19.90 11.33
CA ASN A 530 14.83 -19.93 9.88
C ASN A 530 15.04 -18.52 9.32
N VAL A 531 14.19 -17.58 9.74
CA VAL A 531 14.26 -16.17 9.33
C VAL A 531 15.57 -15.53 9.79
N ALA A 532 15.98 -15.72 11.05
CA ALA A 532 17.23 -15.17 11.55
C ALA A 532 18.45 -15.72 10.82
N GLU A 533 18.45 -17.02 10.50
CA GLU A 533 19.53 -17.64 9.73
C GLU A 533 19.61 -17.11 8.30
N ALA A 534 18.46 -17.05 7.59
CA ALA A 534 18.42 -16.55 6.23
C ALA A 534 18.80 -15.05 6.14
N HIS A 535 18.37 -14.25 7.11
CA HIS A 535 18.74 -12.84 7.19
C HIS A 535 20.25 -12.66 7.47
N ASP A 536 20.83 -13.47 8.37
CA ASP A 536 22.28 -13.48 8.61
C ASP A 536 23.07 -13.87 7.35
N ASP A 537 22.61 -14.86 6.60
CA ASP A 537 23.23 -15.28 5.33
C ASP A 537 23.15 -14.17 4.26
N ASN A 538 21.99 -13.50 4.15
CA ASN A 538 21.82 -12.34 3.26
C ASN A 538 22.79 -11.20 3.59
N ALA A 539 23.21 -11.07 4.85
CA ALA A 539 24.16 -10.05 5.26
C ALA A 539 25.51 -10.15 4.52
N ALA A 540 25.87 -11.34 4.01
CA ALA A 540 27.09 -11.60 3.24
C ALA A 540 26.99 -11.25 1.75
N THR A 541 25.80 -10.93 1.25
CA THR A 541 25.62 -10.51 -0.16
C THR A 541 26.06 -9.05 -0.37
N PRO A 542 26.50 -8.66 -1.58
CA PRO A 542 26.75 -7.26 -1.90
C PRO A 542 25.45 -6.47 -2.17
N ALA A 543 24.29 -7.04 -1.82
CA ALA A 543 23.00 -6.40 -2.03
C ALA A 543 22.86 -5.13 -1.19
N PHE A 544 22.36 -4.06 -1.80
CA PHE A 544 22.01 -2.86 -1.06
C PHE A 544 20.66 -2.99 -0.36
N ALA A 545 19.84 -3.98 -0.73
CA ALA A 545 18.55 -4.25 -0.11
C ALA A 545 18.22 -5.76 -0.08
N ASP A 546 17.39 -6.16 0.87
CA ASP A 546 16.75 -7.48 0.91
C ASP A 546 15.22 -7.37 1.02
N GLY A 547 14.53 -8.45 0.67
CA GLY A 547 13.07 -8.56 0.72
C GLY A 547 12.65 -9.88 1.34
N TYR A 548 12.26 -9.89 2.62
CA TYR A 548 11.68 -11.09 3.23
C TYR A 548 10.36 -11.45 2.57
N TRP A 549 10.13 -12.72 2.27
CA TRP A 549 8.84 -13.25 1.86
C TRP A 549 8.16 -13.86 3.09
N VAL A 550 7.10 -13.27 3.65
CA VAL A 550 6.34 -12.07 3.25
C VAL A 550 5.87 -11.30 4.50
N MET A 551 5.33 -10.08 4.36
CA MET A 551 4.83 -9.33 5.53
C MET A 551 3.58 -9.96 6.15
N PHE A 552 2.58 -10.28 5.33
CA PHE A 552 1.27 -10.79 5.74
C PHE A 552 0.99 -12.12 5.04
N ASP A 553 0.45 -13.10 5.75
CA ASP A 553 -0.11 -14.30 5.14
C ASP A 553 -1.16 -13.91 4.09
N TYR A 554 -1.25 -14.67 3.00
CA TYR A 554 -2.11 -14.36 1.86
C TYR A 554 -2.63 -15.64 1.19
N ALA A 555 -3.72 -15.54 0.44
CA ALA A 555 -4.34 -16.63 -0.28
C ALA A 555 -3.71 -16.85 -1.65
N ARG A 556 -3.68 -18.11 -2.07
CA ARG A 556 -3.04 -18.54 -3.31
C ARG A 556 -4.06 -19.12 -4.28
N GLY A 557 -3.85 -18.91 -5.57
CA GLY A 557 -4.71 -19.47 -6.61
C GLY A 557 -4.48 -20.96 -6.86
N TYR A 558 -3.23 -21.44 -6.70
CA TYR A 558 -2.87 -22.85 -6.95
C TYR A 558 -2.96 -23.77 -5.73
N ALA A 559 -3.16 -23.23 -4.53
CA ALA A 559 -3.13 -24.01 -3.30
C ALA A 559 -4.41 -23.79 -2.45
N PRO A 560 -4.95 -24.84 -1.81
CA PRO A 560 -6.19 -24.76 -1.03
C PRO A 560 -5.98 -24.26 0.42
N ASP A 561 -4.89 -23.55 0.67
CA ASP A 561 -4.44 -23.03 1.97
C ASP A 561 -3.89 -21.60 1.81
N LEU A 562 -3.61 -20.94 2.94
CA LEU A 562 -2.88 -19.68 2.91
C LEU A 562 -1.40 -19.95 2.67
N GLU A 563 -0.71 -18.97 2.11
CA GLU A 563 0.72 -18.88 2.30
C GLU A 563 0.99 -18.35 3.73
N GLU A 564 1.69 -19.13 4.55
CA GLU A 564 1.87 -18.91 5.99
C GLU A 564 3.29 -18.47 6.39
N SER A 565 4.14 -18.05 5.45
CA SER A 565 5.46 -17.45 5.75
C SER A 565 5.36 -16.02 6.28
N GLY A 566 4.17 -15.41 6.27
CA GLY A 566 3.93 -14.06 6.75
C GLY A 566 4.46 -13.83 8.15
N LEU A 567 5.09 -12.68 8.40
CA LEU A 567 5.46 -12.24 9.75
C LEU A 567 4.23 -11.96 10.61
N LEU A 568 3.15 -11.57 9.96
CA LEU A 568 1.82 -11.43 10.54
C LEU A 568 0.88 -12.38 9.79
N ASN A 569 -0.13 -12.91 10.49
CA ASN A 569 -1.17 -13.69 9.83
C ASN A 569 -2.07 -12.81 8.93
N ILE A 570 -3.04 -13.42 8.23
CA ILE A 570 -3.91 -12.70 7.28
C ILE A 570 -4.78 -11.63 7.98
N GLU A 571 -5.03 -11.76 9.29
CA GLU A 571 -5.68 -10.74 10.14
C GLU A 571 -4.71 -9.78 10.83
N ARG A 572 -3.45 -9.70 10.37
CA ARG A 572 -2.43 -8.76 10.85
C ARG A 572 -2.06 -8.97 12.33
N VAL A 573 -2.13 -10.21 12.82
CA VAL A 573 -1.64 -10.58 14.16
C VAL A 573 -0.18 -11.07 14.04
N PRO A 574 0.78 -10.51 14.81
CA PRO A 574 2.19 -10.84 14.66
C PRO A 574 2.57 -12.23 15.17
N LYS A 575 3.45 -12.89 14.41
CA LYS A 575 4.22 -14.07 14.81
C LYS A 575 5.55 -13.63 15.43
N PHE A 576 6.26 -14.54 16.11
CA PHE A 576 7.53 -14.21 16.76
C PHE A 576 8.61 -13.67 15.80
N ALA A 577 8.61 -14.10 14.54
CA ALA A 577 9.57 -13.61 13.55
C ALA A 577 9.44 -12.09 13.27
N ALA A 578 8.26 -11.49 13.45
CA ALA A 578 8.08 -10.04 13.32
C ALA A 578 8.93 -9.29 14.36
N GLU A 579 9.00 -9.82 15.57
CA GLU A 579 9.75 -9.24 16.70
C GLU A 579 11.27 -9.38 16.52
N PHE A 580 11.71 -10.45 15.85
CA PHE A 580 13.09 -10.56 15.39
C PHE A 580 13.46 -9.39 14.47
N PHE A 581 12.67 -9.10 13.44
CA PHE A 581 12.95 -7.98 12.54
C PHE A 581 12.86 -6.61 13.24
N ARG A 582 11.92 -6.44 14.18
CA ARG A 582 11.85 -5.22 15.01
C ARG A 582 13.15 -5.00 15.79
N SER A 583 13.75 -6.06 16.31
CA SER A 583 15.03 -6.00 17.03
C SER A 583 16.24 -5.70 16.14
N GLN A 584 16.11 -5.78 14.82
CA GLN A 584 17.20 -5.41 13.92
C GLN A 584 17.26 -3.89 13.65
N ARG A 585 16.27 -3.11 14.09
CA ARG A 585 16.30 -1.64 14.02
C ARG A 585 17.23 -1.07 15.10
N SER A 586 18.04 -0.07 14.73
CA SER A 586 18.85 0.70 15.66
C SER A 586 17.96 1.30 16.77
N ARG A 587 18.40 1.15 18.02
CA ARG A 587 17.68 1.67 19.20
C ARG A 587 17.58 3.20 19.24
N GLU A 588 18.41 3.89 18.45
CA GLU A 588 18.40 5.34 18.30
C GLU A 588 17.29 5.80 17.33
N GLU A 589 16.80 4.90 16.46
CA GLU A 589 15.71 5.21 15.54
C GLU A 589 14.36 5.08 16.27
N SER A 590 13.69 6.21 16.49
CA SER A 590 12.37 6.27 17.10
C SER A 590 11.52 7.37 16.48
N SER A 591 10.20 7.17 16.51
CA SER A 591 9.21 8.10 15.99
C SER A 591 7.90 7.95 16.76
N PRO A 592 7.22 9.07 17.12
CA PRO A 592 5.87 9.01 17.67
C PRO A 592 4.87 8.32 16.72
N ARG A 593 5.16 8.30 15.41
CA ARG A 593 4.23 7.80 14.39
C ARG A 593 4.25 6.28 14.26
N TRP A 594 5.43 5.66 14.30
CA TRP A 594 5.60 4.22 14.06
C TRP A 594 6.30 3.45 15.19
N GLY A 595 6.74 4.12 16.26
CA GLY A 595 7.41 3.51 17.41
C GLY A 595 8.94 3.49 17.25
N GLY A 596 9.60 2.39 17.61
CA GLY A 596 11.05 2.28 17.64
C GLY A 596 11.65 2.49 19.03
N GLY A 597 12.93 2.84 19.08
CA GLY A 597 13.68 2.93 20.34
C GLY A 597 14.27 1.60 20.81
N PRO A 598 14.87 1.57 22.01
CA PRO A 598 15.30 0.34 22.66
C PRO A 598 14.14 -0.63 22.88
N MET A 599 14.34 -1.90 22.58
CA MET A 599 13.32 -2.94 22.75
C MET A 599 13.92 -4.25 23.29
N VAL A 600 13.07 -5.02 23.94
CA VAL A 600 13.32 -6.42 24.30
C VAL A 600 12.00 -7.19 24.17
N PHE A 601 12.05 -8.43 23.69
CA PHE A 601 10.88 -9.28 23.51
C PHE A 601 11.22 -10.73 23.84
N ILE A 602 10.42 -11.34 24.71
CA ILE A 602 10.53 -12.75 25.08
C ILE A 602 9.66 -13.55 24.12
N ALA A 603 10.26 -14.40 23.29
CA ALA A 603 9.56 -15.25 22.34
C ALA A 603 9.09 -16.56 23.01
N SER A 604 8.17 -16.44 23.96
CA SER A 604 7.54 -17.59 24.63
C SER A 604 6.17 -17.19 25.16
N TYR A 605 5.26 -18.15 25.26
CA TYR A 605 4.01 -18.02 25.99
C TYR A 605 4.14 -18.46 27.47
N TRP A 606 5.27 -19.05 27.87
CA TRP A 606 5.59 -19.52 29.22
C TRP A 606 4.54 -20.41 29.90
N GLN A 607 4.12 -21.45 29.18
CA GLN A 607 3.24 -22.52 29.65
C GLN A 607 4.04 -23.82 29.91
N ALA A 608 3.42 -24.84 30.51
CA ALA A 608 4.11 -26.08 30.88
C ALA A 608 4.82 -26.80 29.71
N GLY A 609 4.35 -26.59 28.48
CA GLY A 609 4.98 -27.11 27.25
C GLY A 609 5.89 -26.13 26.51
N SER A 610 6.16 -24.95 27.06
CA SER A 610 7.08 -23.96 26.48
C SER A 610 8.52 -24.45 26.53
N ASN A 611 9.35 -23.95 25.61
CA ASN A 611 10.76 -24.31 25.56
C ASN A 611 11.52 -23.71 26.76
N PRO A 612 12.18 -24.52 27.61
CA PRO A 612 12.95 -23.99 28.74
C PRO A 612 14.20 -23.22 28.29
N ARG A 613 14.66 -23.41 27.06
CA ARG A 613 15.61 -22.51 26.39
C ARG A 613 14.83 -21.36 25.77
N VAL A 614 14.73 -20.28 26.55
CA VAL A 614 13.92 -19.10 26.22
C VAL A 614 14.70 -18.21 25.25
N ARG A 615 14.10 -17.95 24.10
CA ARG A 615 14.61 -17.01 23.11
C ARG A 615 14.16 -15.58 23.40
N VAL A 616 15.09 -14.64 23.28
CA VAL A 616 14.84 -13.20 23.48
C VAL A 616 15.40 -12.40 22.30
N PHE A 617 14.60 -11.48 21.78
CA PHE A 617 15.00 -10.51 20.75
C PHE A 617 15.22 -9.14 21.38
N SER A 618 16.29 -8.44 21.01
CA SER A 618 16.63 -7.12 21.58
C SER A 618 17.61 -6.37 20.67
N ASN A 619 17.45 -5.05 20.57
CA ASN A 619 18.43 -4.15 19.95
C ASN A 619 19.35 -3.45 20.98
N ALA A 620 19.22 -3.81 22.26
CA ALA A 620 20.04 -3.28 23.35
C ALA A 620 21.40 -3.98 23.43
N GLU A 621 22.34 -3.43 24.21
CA GLU A 621 23.71 -3.92 24.32
C GLU A 621 23.80 -5.23 25.11
N GLU A 622 23.00 -5.34 26.17
CA GLU A 622 22.92 -6.53 27.03
C GLU A 622 21.46 -6.82 27.40
N VAL A 623 21.15 -8.09 27.64
CA VAL A 623 19.85 -8.52 28.17
C VAL A 623 20.06 -9.41 29.37
N GLU A 624 19.32 -9.16 30.44
CA GLU A 624 19.19 -10.06 31.59
C GLU A 624 17.81 -10.71 31.57
N LEU A 625 17.77 -12.04 31.70
CA LEU A 625 16.52 -12.78 31.90
C LEU A 625 16.38 -13.19 33.37
N ARG A 626 15.19 -13.04 33.93
CA ARG A 626 14.82 -13.51 35.27
C ARG A 626 13.59 -14.41 35.20
N LEU A 627 13.55 -15.41 36.08
CA LEU A 627 12.39 -16.25 36.33
C LEU A 627 11.99 -16.12 37.79
N ASN A 628 10.77 -15.65 38.05
CA ASN A 628 10.24 -15.45 39.41
C ASN A 628 11.19 -14.59 40.29
N GLY A 629 11.73 -13.54 39.69
CA GLY A 629 12.68 -12.62 40.32
C GLY A 629 14.12 -13.14 40.43
N ARG A 630 14.38 -14.42 40.17
CA ARG A 630 15.73 -15.00 40.18
C ARG A 630 16.43 -14.77 38.83
N PRO A 631 17.66 -14.22 38.81
CA PRO A 631 18.44 -14.11 37.57
C PRO A 631 18.72 -15.48 36.96
N ILE A 632 18.42 -15.64 35.67
CA ILE A 632 18.82 -16.79 34.85
C ILE A 632 20.19 -16.53 34.23
N GLY A 633 20.40 -15.32 33.72
CA GLY A 633 21.67 -14.91 33.15
C GLY A 633 21.60 -13.53 32.52
N ARG A 634 22.76 -12.99 32.19
CA ARG A 634 22.93 -11.74 31.45
C ARG A 634 23.86 -11.98 30.28
N GLN A 635 23.43 -11.62 29.07
CA GLN A 635 24.17 -11.86 27.83
C GLN A 635 24.31 -10.57 27.03
N ARG A 636 25.41 -10.45 26.28
CA ARG A 636 25.64 -9.36 25.32
C ARG A 636 24.95 -9.67 24.00
N SER A 637 24.31 -8.67 23.41
CA SER A 637 23.80 -8.74 22.04
C SER A 637 24.96 -8.48 21.08
N ALA A 638 25.69 -9.52 20.71
CA ALA A 638 26.83 -9.44 19.80
C ALA A 638 26.83 -10.64 18.85
N PRO A 639 27.41 -10.50 17.63
CA PRO A 639 27.56 -11.60 16.70
C PRO A 639 28.12 -12.86 17.36
N SER A 640 27.57 -14.01 16.99
CA SER A 640 27.93 -15.31 17.56
C SER A 640 28.48 -16.26 16.49
N THR A 641 28.88 -17.47 16.89
CA THR A 641 29.25 -18.52 15.92
C THR A 641 28.07 -18.97 15.06
N VAL A 642 26.83 -18.82 15.55
CA VAL A 642 25.60 -19.19 14.83
C VAL A 642 25.14 -18.06 13.91
N HIS A 643 25.26 -16.80 14.37
CA HIS A 643 24.87 -15.61 13.63
C HIS A 643 26.03 -14.60 13.61
N PRO A 644 27.04 -14.83 12.76
CA PRO A 644 28.27 -14.02 12.75
C PRO A 644 28.08 -12.62 12.14
N ARG A 645 26.95 -12.32 11.49
CA ARG A 645 26.73 -11.07 10.75
C ARG A 645 25.54 -10.25 11.25
N LEU A 646 24.69 -10.80 12.11
CA LEU A 646 23.63 -10.03 12.76
C LEU A 646 24.20 -9.10 13.84
N ALA A 647 23.84 -7.82 13.77
CA ALA A 647 24.15 -6.87 14.84
C ALA A 647 23.41 -7.21 16.14
N HIS A 648 22.20 -7.76 16.01
CA HIS A 648 21.30 -8.08 17.12
C HIS A 648 20.80 -9.53 17.00
N PRO A 649 21.67 -10.54 17.19
CA PRO A 649 21.26 -11.93 17.06
C PRO A 649 20.27 -12.33 18.19
N PRO A 650 19.39 -13.31 17.96
CA PRO A 650 18.57 -13.89 19.02
C PRO A 650 19.43 -14.38 20.19
N LEU A 651 19.02 -14.04 21.41
CA LEU A 651 19.66 -14.49 22.65
C LEU A 651 18.90 -15.69 23.22
N GLU A 652 19.63 -16.68 23.72
CA GLU A 652 19.05 -17.93 24.23
C GLU A 652 19.44 -18.11 25.70
N PHE A 653 18.44 -18.25 26.58
CA PHE A 653 18.65 -18.42 28.02
C PHE A 653 18.08 -19.76 28.48
N ASP A 654 18.91 -20.60 29.10
CA ASP A 654 18.45 -21.86 29.67
C ASP A 654 17.92 -21.65 31.09
N THR A 655 16.62 -21.85 31.27
CA THR A 655 15.95 -21.72 32.58
C THR A 655 16.12 -22.95 33.47
N GLY A 656 16.71 -24.04 32.95
CA GLY A 656 16.86 -25.31 33.65
C GLY A 656 15.56 -26.13 33.76
N GLY A 657 14.45 -25.61 33.23
CA GLY A 657 13.14 -26.26 33.24
C GLY A 657 12.00 -25.26 33.41
N TYR A 658 10.78 -25.74 33.18
CA TYR A 658 9.58 -24.94 33.42
C TYR A 658 9.29 -24.78 34.91
N ALA A 659 9.03 -23.55 35.34
CA ALA A 659 8.40 -23.24 36.61
C ALA A 659 7.30 -22.19 36.38
N PRO A 660 6.07 -22.39 36.89
CA PRO A 660 5.00 -21.42 36.70
C PRO A 660 5.37 -20.08 37.35
N GLY A 661 4.93 -18.99 36.74
CA GLY A 661 5.10 -17.64 37.26
C GLY A 661 5.44 -16.63 36.16
N GLU A 662 6.50 -15.85 36.33
CA GLU A 662 6.82 -14.73 35.43
C GLU A 662 8.27 -14.77 34.95
N LEU A 663 8.42 -14.69 33.62
CA LEU A 663 9.68 -14.32 32.97
C LEU A 663 9.75 -12.80 32.81
N VAL A 664 10.91 -12.22 33.14
CA VAL A 664 11.20 -10.80 32.95
C VAL A 664 12.51 -10.66 32.20
N ALA A 665 12.48 -10.01 31.04
CA ALA A 665 13.66 -9.65 30.28
C ALA A 665 13.92 -8.15 30.42
N LEU A 666 15.14 -7.80 30.85
CA LEU A 666 15.61 -6.44 31.04
C LEU A 666 16.69 -6.15 30.01
N ALA A 667 16.44 -5.20 29.12
CA ALA A 667 17.42 -4.72 28.14
C ALA A 667 18.22 -3.55 28.72
N TYR A 668 19.54 -3.60 28.54
CA TYR A 668 20.48 -2.60 29.04
C TYR A 668 21.20 -1.89 27.90
N ALA A 669 21.38 -0.57 28.05
CA ALA A 669 22.30 0.22 27.25
C ALA A 669 23.02 1.24 28.15
N GLY A 670 24.34 1.36 28.03
CA GLY A 670 25.13 2.21 28.92
C GLY A 670 24.99 1.82 30.41
N GLY A 671 24.78 0.53 30.69
CA GLY A 671 24.61 -0.01 32.04
C GLY A 671 23.24 0.25 32.70
N ARG A 672 22.31 0.93 32.03
CA ARG A 672 20.95 1.23 32.54
C ARG A 672 19.90 0.38 31.83
N VAL A 673 18.84 0.01 32.54
CA VAL A 673 17.67 -0.62 31.93
C VAL A 673 16.98 0.41 31.02
N VAL A 674 16.80 0.05 29.74
CA VAL A 674 16.20 0.90 28.71
C VAL A 674 14.92 0.32 28.13
N ALA A 675 14.69 -0.99 28.28
CA ALA A 675 13.45 -1.64 27.92
C ALA A 675 13.22 -2.88 28.80
N GLU A 676 11.95 -3.27 28.96
CA GLU A 676 11.53 -4.41 29.75
C GLU A 676 10.39 -5.15 29.04
N HIS A 677 10.38 -6.48 29.10
CA HIS A 677 9.26 -7.30 28.65
C HIS A 677 8.97 -8.41 29.66
N ARG A 678 7.68 -8.69 29.89
CA ARG A 678 7.21 -9.68 30.86
C ARG A 678 6.30 -10.69 30.18
N VAL A 679 6.51 -11.96 30.49
CA VAL A 679 5.61 -13.06 30.09
C VAL A 679 5.23 -13.81 31.35
N ARG A 680 3.92 -13.93 31.59
CA ARG A 680 3.35 -14.67 32.71
C ARG A 680 2.79 -15.99 32.24
N THR A 681 2.90 -17.01 33.07
CA THR A 681 2.22 -18.28 32.84
C THR A 681 0.71 -18.03 32.76
N PRO A 682 0.07 -18.33 31.61
CA PRO A 682 -1.36 -18.12 31.45
C PRO A 682 -2.15 -19.07 32.35
N ARG A 683 -3.18 -18.54 33.01
CA ARG A 683 -4.19 -19.36 33.72
C ARG A 683 -5.40 -19.62 32.82
N GLN A 684 -6.44 -20.21 33.38
CA GLN A 684 -7.72 -20.37 32.68
C GLN A 684 -8.27 -19.01 32.26
N ALA A 685 -8.73 -18.92 31.02
CA ALA A 685 -9.41 -17.72 30.52
C ALA A 685 -10.70 -17.46 31.33
N THR A 686 -10.94 -16.21 31.69
CA THR A 686 -12.09 -15.75 32.47
C THR A 686 -12.92 -14.72 31.73
N THR A 687 -12.34 -14.02 30.76
CA THR A 687 -13.04 -12.98 29.97
C THR A 687 -12.57 -12.96 28.51
N LEU A 688 -13.36 -12.31 27.65
CA LEU A 688 -12.96 -11.87 26.32
C LEU A 688 -12.71 -10.36 26.35
N ALA A 689 -11.47 -9.93 26.09
CA ALA A 689 -11.16 -8.52 25.91
C ALA A 689 -11.33 -8.14 24.43
N LEU A 690 -12.27 -7.23 24.13
CA LEU A 690 -12.54 -6.78 22.77
C LEU A 690 -11.82 -5.47 22.48
N GLU A 691 -11.32 -5.32 21.25
CA GLU A 691 -10.76 -4.06 20.75
C GLU A 691 -10.97 -3.94 19.24
N LEU A 692 -11.20 -2.70 18.77
CA LEU A 692 -11.13 -2.35 17.37
C LEU A 692 -9.67 -1.95 17.05
N ASP A 693 -8.97 -2.75 16.24
CA ASP A 693 -7.55 -2.57 15.95
C ASP A 693 -7.30 -1.58 14.81
N ASP A 694 -7.48 -0.29 15.11
CA ASP A 694 -7.23 0.82 14.19
C ASP A 694 -5.76 1.27 14.15
N LEU A 695 -4.91 0.73 15.02
CA LEU A 695 -3.49 1.08 15.17
C LEU A 695 -3.21 2.60 15.32
N GLY A 696 -4.22 3.39 15.72
CA GLY A 696 -4.16 4.85 15.79
C GLY A 696 -4.30 5.57 14.44
N VAL A 697 -4.58 4.85 13.35
CA VAL A 697 -4.94 5.44 12.06
C VAL A 697 -6.39 5.93 12.15
N PRO A 698 -6.69 7.20 11.81
CA PRO A 698 -8.05 7.70 11.84
C PRO A 698 -8.99 6.88 10.96
N VAL A 699 -10.02 6.34 11.59
CA VAL A 699 -11.05 5.52 10.94
C VAL A 699 -12.01 6.44 10.17
N ALA A 700 -12.31 6.08 8.92
CA ALA A 700 -13.25 6.76 8.05
C ALA A 700 -14.47 5.89 7.76
N GLU A 701 -15.58 6.49 7.33
CA GLU A 701 -16.74 5.74 6.86
C GLU A 701 -16.35 4.77 5.72
N GLY A 702 -16.81 3.53 5.81
CA GLY A 702 -16.47 2.46 4.87
C GLY A 702 -15.10 1.80 5.10
N ASP A 703 -14.32 2.25 6.09
CA ASP A 703 -13.04 1.64 6.45
C ASP A 703 -13.21 0.18 6.93
N LEU A 704 -12.22 -0.65 6.62
CA LEU A 704 -12.14 -2.06 6.94
C LEU A 704 -11.14 -2.28 8.09
N VAL A 705 -11.63 -2.61 9.27
CA VAL A 705 -10.83 -2.72 10.50
C VAL A 705 -11.04 -4.09 11.14
N PHE A 706 -10.02 -4.65 11.79
CA PHE A 706 -10.17 -5.90 12.53
C PHE A 706 -10.74 -5.61 13.94
N LEU A 707 -11.88 -6.22 14.25
CA LEU A 707 -12.40 -6.31 15.62
C LEU A 707 -11.87 -7.61 16.24
N ARG A 708 -11.14 -7.50 17.33
CA ARG A 708 -10.43 -8.60 17.98
C ARG A 708 -11.06 -8.95 19.32
N ALA A 709 -11.17 -10.22 19.62
CA ALA A 709 -11.50 -10.74 20.94
C ALA A 709 -10.33 -11.60 21.45
N ARG A 710 -9.79 -11.25 22.62
CA ARG A 710 -8.64 -11.92 23.23
C ARG A 710 -9.07 -12.70 24.46
N LEU A 711 -8.70 -13.98 24.53
CA LEU A 711 -8.86 -14.79 25.74
C LEU A 711 -7.95 -14.25 26.84
N ARG A 712 -8.52 -13.75 27.94
CA ARG A 712 -7.76 -13.21 29.08
C ARG A 712 -8.05 -13.98 30.35
N ASP A 713 -7.02 -14.31 31.11
CA ASP A 713 -7.19 -14.81 32.47
C ASP A 713 -7.49 -13.68 33.47
N ALA A 714 -7.68 -14.04 34.74
CA ALA A 714 -8.03 -13.09 35.80
C ALA A 714 -6.96 -12.01 36.06
N ASP A 715 -5.71 -12.25 35.64
CA ASP A 715 -4.59 -11.32 35.80
C ASP A 715 -4.39 -10.46 34.53
N GLY A 716 -5.24 -10.64 33.51
CA GLY A 716 -5.14 -9.96 32.21
C GLY A 716 -4.13 -10.58 31.24
N THR A 717 -3.57 -11.76 31.55
CA THR A 717 -2.65 -12.47 30.65
C THR A 717 -3.43 -13.08 29.47
N THR A 718 -2.90 -12.95 28.25
CA THR A 718 -3.50 -13.63 27.08
C THR A 718 -3.29 -15.13 27.22
N VAL A 719 -4.37 -15.90 27.12
CA VAL A 719 -4.31 -17.37 27.10
C VAL A 719 -4.12 -17.82 25.65
N PRO A 720 -2.95 -18.36 25.26
CA PRO A 720 -2.53 -18.58 23.87
C PRO A 720 -3.19 -19.83 23.25
N SER A 721 -4.47 -20.05 23.50
CA SER A 721 -5.22 -21.20 23.01
C SER A 721 -5.71 -20.98 21.58
N SER A 722 -5.48 -21.95 20.71
CA SER A 722 -5.98 -21.95 19.33
C SER A 722 -7.18 -22.90 19.18
N GLY A 723 -8.12 -22.56 18.30
CA GLY A 723 -9.26 -23.41 17.95
C GLY A 723 -10.56 -23.15 18.73
N ALA A 724 -10.53 -22.28 19.75
CA ALA A 724 -11.74 -21.90 20.47
C ALA A 724 -12.65 -21.07 19.56
N GLN A 725 -13.92 -21.47 19.44
CA GLN A 725 -14.89 -20.75 18.61
C GLN A 725 -15.42 -19.51 19.35
N VAL A 726 -15.24 -18.35 18.73
CA VAL A 726 -15.72 -17.05 19.25
C VAL A 726 -16.77 -16.51 18.29
N ALA A 727 -17.98 -16.27 18.80
CA ALA A 727 -19.07 -15.65 18.07
C ALA A 727 -19.14 -14.15 18.43
N PHE A 728 -19.08 -13.29 17.42
CA PHE A 728 -19.30 -11.85 17.54
C PHE A 728 -20.76 -11.51 17.25
N SER A 729 -21.35 -10.61 18.03
CA SER A 729 -22.75 -10.21 17.90
C SER A 729 -23.00 -8.83 18.52
N GLY A 730 -24.20 -8.27 18.35
CA GLY A 730 -24.54 -6.96 18.89
C GLY A 730 -23.62 -5.86 18.37
N ILE A 731 -23.31 -5.90 17.07
CA ILE A 731 -22.44 -4.92 16.42
C ILE A 731 -23.28 -3.70 16.04
N GLU A 732 -22.93 -2.54 16.60
CA GLU A 732 -23.50 -1.24 16.21
C GLU A 732 -22.40 -0.35 15.65
N GLY A 733 -22.75 0.54 14.70
CA GLY A 733 -21.79 1.43 14.03
C GLY A 733 -20.83 0.76 13.03
N ALA A 734 -20.96 -0.55 12.81
CA ALA A 734 -20.21 -1.31 11.81
C ALA A 734 -21.00 -2.55 11.35
N GLU A 735 -20.55 -3.18 10.27
CA GLU A 735 -21.03 -4.48 9.80
C GLU A 735 -19.88 -5.49 9.76
N ILE A 736 -20.13 -6.75 10.13
CA ILE A 736 -19.14 -7.83 9.97
C ILE A 736 -19.07 -8.21 8.50
N VAL A 737 -17.84 -8.33 7.99
CA VAL A 737 -17.55 -8.84 6.66
C VAL A 737 -17.03 -10.28 6.76
N GLY A 738 -17.72 -11.21 6.11
CA GLY A 738 -17.38 -12.62 6.17
C GLY A 738 -18.04 -13.35 7.34
N SER A 739 -17.26 -14.11 8.12
CA SER A 739 -17.81 -14.91 9.22
C SER A 739 -17.87 -14.14 10.53
N GLN A 740 -19.01 -14.22 11.23
CA GLN A 740 -19.16 -13.73 12.61
C GLN A 740 -18.68 -14.71 13.68
N VAL A 741 -18.44 -15.99 13.30
CA VAL A 741 -17.87 -17.01 14.18
C VAL A 741 -16.51 -17.41 13.64
N VAL A 742 -15.47 -17.22 14.44
CA VAL A 742 -14.09 -17.51 14.05
C VAL A 742 -13.36 -18.25 15.17
N ALA A 743 -12.38 -19.06 14.79
CA ALA A 743 -11.51 -19.73 15.73
C ALA A 743 -10.44 -18.78 16.26
N THR A 744 -10.02 -18.95 17.52
CA THR A 744 -8.83 -18.28 18.04
C THR A 744 -7.57 -18.83 17.39
N GLU A 745 -6.60 -17.96 17.14
CA GLU A 745 -5.20 -18.29 16.89
C GLU A 745 -4.35 -17.62 17.96
N ALA A 746 -3.55 -18.40 18.70
CA ALA A 746 -2.76 -17.89 19.83
C ALA A 746 -3.59 -17.03 20.82
N GLY A 747 -4.84 -17.44 21.09
CA GLY A 747 -5.73 -16.76 22.03
C GLY A 747 -6.51 -15.57 21.47
N ILE A 748 -6.43 -15.31 20.17
CA ILE A 748 -7.02 -14.14 19.54
C ILE A 748 -7.97 -14.59 18.43
N ALA A 749 -9.22 -14.17 18.51
CA ALA A 749 -10.20 -14.28 17.43
C ALA A 749 -10.37 -12.90 16.77
N SER A 750 -10.33 -12.84 15.44
CA SER A 750 -10.42 -11.59 14.68
C SER A 750 -11.52 -11.69 13.62
N VAL A 751 -12.43 -10.73 13.60
CA VAL A 751 -13.38 -10.55 12.50
C VAL A 751 -13.07 -9.23 11.77
N LEU A 752 -13.27 -9.22 10.46
CA LEU A 752 -13.18 -8.00 9.67
C LEU A 752 -14.51 -7.25 9.79
N VAL A 753 -14.48 -5.96 10.11
CA VAL A 753 -15.67 -5.11 10.13
C VAL A 753 -15.51 -3.94 9.15
N ARG A 754 -16.61 -3.57 8.50
CA ARG A 754 -16.72 -2.31 7.77
C ARG A 754 -17.45 -1.31 8.65
N VAL A 755 -16.82 -0.17 8.92
CA VAL A 755 -17.38 0.83 9.82
C VAL A 755 -18.35 1.77 9.08
N ASN A 756 -19.43 2.17 9.75
CA ASN A 756 -20.42 3.10 9.21
C ASN A 756 -20.04 4.56 9.46
N GLY A 757 -18.92 4.81 10.15
CA GLY A 757 -18.48 6.14 10.54
C GLY A 757 -17.24 6.10 11.45
N PRO A 758 -16.87 7.21 12.11
CA PRO A 758 -15.72 7.28 13.00
C PRO A 758 -15.78 6.29 14.17
N ARG A 759 -14.61 5.89 14.68
CA ARG A 759 -14.43 4.87 15.75
C ARG A 759 -15.34 5.01 16.98
N ALA A 760 -15.69 6.23 17.38
CA ALA A 760 -16.45 6.48 18.62
C ALA A 760 -17.84 5.81 18.65
N GLY A 761 -18.36 5.33 17.52
CA GLY A 761 -19.67 4.69 17.42
C GLY A 761 -19.69 3.17 17.30
N VAL A 762 -18.57 2.45 17.48
CA VAL A 762 -18.55 0.99 17.34
C VAL A 762 -18.75 0.27 18.68
N ASP A 763 -19.92 -0.37 18.83
CA ASP A 763 -20.23 -1.29 19.92
C ASP A 763 -20.18 -2.73 19.42
N ALA A 764 -19.76 -3.66 20.29
CA ALA A 764 -19.73 -5.08 19.96
C ALA A 764 -19.78 -5.96 21.20
N THR A 765 -20.29 -7.18 21.04
CA THR A 765 -20.17 -8.26 22.03
C THR A 765 -19.55 -9.50 21.41
N ALA A 766 -18.89 -10.32 22.22
CA ALA A 766 -18.40 -11.62 21.80
C ALA A 766 -18.59 -12.69 22.87
N GLN A 767 -18.73 -13.94 22.41
CA GLN A 767 -18.98 -15.10 23.25
C GLN A 767 -18.12 -16.30 22.82
N ALA A 768 -17.53 -17.00 23.80
CA ALA A 768 -16.83 -18.27 23.59
C ALA A 768 -17.17 -19.22 24.75
N GLY A 769 -18.07 -20.17 24.53
CA GLY A 769 -18.60 -21.03 25.59
C GLY A 769 -19.28 -20.20 26.69
N ALA A 770 -18.72 -20.22 27.92
CA ALA A 770 -19.17 -19.39 29.05
C ALA A 770 -18.53 -17.99 29.10
N LEU A 771 -17.46 -17.75 28.34
CA LEU A 771 -16.78 -16.46 28.30
C LEU A 771 -17.60 -15.44 27.54
N ARG A 772 -17.57 -14.19 28.01
CA ARG A 772 -18.23 -13.04 27.38
C ARG A 772 -17.29 -11.84 27.39
N GLY A 773 -17.48 -10.95 26.43
CA GLY A 773 -16.80 -9.67 26.35
C GLY A 773 -17.65 -8.66 25.61
N ALA A 774 -17.39 -7.39 25.88
CA ALA A 774 -18.04 -6.28 25.19
C ALA A 774 -17.02 -5.18 24.89
N LEU A 775 -17.20 -4.53 23.75
CA LEU A 775 -16.60 -3.26 23.40
C LEU A 775 -17.74 -2.23 23.42
N ALA A 776 -17.55 -1.16 24.19
CA ALA A 776 -18.47 -0.03 24.20
C ALA A 776 -17.77 1.22 23.62
N GLY A 777 -18.32 1.77 22.54
CA GLY A 777 -18.04 3.11 22.05
C GLY A 777 -18.55 4.13 23.07
N ALA A 778 -17.73 5.13 23.39
CA ALA A 778 -18.17 6.18 24.30
C ALA A 778 -19.37 6.91 23.68
N PRO A 779 -20.42 7.26 24.46
CA PRO A 779 -21.49 8.11 23.93
C PRO A 779 -20.87 9.42 23.44
N ALA A 780 -21.27 9.87 22.27
CA ALA A 780 -20.84 11.14 21.69
C ALA A 780 -21.09 12.27 22.70
N SER A 781 -20.06 12.66 23.47
CA SER A 781 -20.15 13.85 24.30
C SER A 781 -20.11 15.04 23.35
N THR A 782 -21.22 15.77 23.29
CA THR A 782 -21.30 17.10 22.72
C THR A 782 -20.15 17.97 23.26
N ARG A 783 -19.18 18.29 22.41
CA ARG A 783 -18.29 19.44 22.56
C ARG A 783 -18.07 20.11 21.22
#